data_AF-A0A4V0XNW0-F1
#
_entry.id   AF-A0A4V0XNW0-F1
#
_cell.length_a   1.000
_cell.length_b   1.000
_cell.length_c   1.000
_cell.angle_alpha   90.00
_cell.angle_beta   90.00
_cell.angle_gamma   90.00
#
_symmetry.space_group_name_H-M   'P 1'
#
loop_
_entity.id
_entity.type
_entity.pdbx_description
1 polymer ?
#
loop_
_entity_poly.entity_id
_entity_poly.type
_entity_poly.pdbx_seq_one_letter_code
_entity_poly.pdbx_strand_id
1 'polypeptide(L)'
;MVEDAVPGGGINPGGGINPGSANPYTDISLMDVNGTLYFSANDGVNGFELWRINGSGVAELVEDAVAGGGINPGGEGSRPGDLTNVNGTLYFSANDGTNGDELWRVPDTIAPSTTSFLRQTPNTSPTSADTLVFRVTFNEDVTGVAAADFAASGTTATLSIAVVSASVYDVTLTGGNLAGLNGTVGLNFAASPTISDLAGNALSNTEPTTDDTFVVDNTFDIVMNSVTANGRATLTVQYQILGLPLTSPLSLRFLQSTDGLADSADTVLSNVTISNAADWTIGTHTVNFTIGSQVLLPGAGKPEVATDYFILAVADPTNAVAEADSDPLNEDNTVAFVGAYATSTTIYLHGGSLADTVTLTYPSSTAGNVTLGLAGSITAAHTYAYSSTAQFCLRTHGGNDTVNIVNTSNLTARPMREFGGDGDDVLNGAGGVDTLNGGAGDDTLRGGLGNDLLDGGTGTGTNTLVESGNVSFTLTNTSLAGVGTDTLANLQVANLTGGTSTNTFTVSGWTRAGSFVGGGGTGDTIVASKNVNFTLSNASLQSSDGLNLSLSGFTKATLTGGAGNNSFTVGDWTGTGILTGGTGIDTLAATRNANLTLTTTSLTTTGFGALTLSGLEVAQLTGGAGDNTFNASAFTGNVTLIGSGGDDVLIGGGGADLLSGGDDNDLLTGGAGADILQGDGGSDKLVETGKTTALTLTLSDSALTGLGGDVLSGVESAQLTGSTVADTLNAQGFTLGSVTLLGLGGKDVLIGGSRDDSLDGGDLDDVLTGNGGVDTLNGGGGLLDTLVEGGATQFVLSIGTLTGLGTDTIMAIEQARLTTAATASSIDARQFTGRTTLTGGAGNDTLLGGSAADSILGGAGDDVLSGGGGNDSILGGAGNDIILGGAGDDSLGGSSKLATGDTALDGNDTIFGGTGTDSSTGKDRLFGGLGNDILDGGDDNDTLTGDGGIDSLFGGAGTDSLSAAPDFLFPDGSFTDAAFFTNLSTLLAAFP
;
A
#
# COMPACT_ATOMS: atom_id res chain seq x y z
N MET A 1 -20.34 3.05 -0.39
CA MET A 1 -20.52 1.59 -0.50
C MET A 1 -19.47 0.96 0.40
N VAL A 2 -19.83 0.06 1.31
CA VAL A 2 -18.83 -0.78 2.01
C VAL A 2 -18.39 -1.83 0.99
N GLU A 3 -17.11 -1.79 0.60
CA GLU A 3 -16.56 -2.58 -0.49
C GLU A 3 -16.26 -4.02 -0.02
N ASP A 4 -16.70 -4.99 -0.82
CA ASP A 4 -16.57 -6.43 -0.61
C ASP A 4 -15.12 -6.89 -0.84
N ALA A 5 -14.61 -7.76 0.03
CA ALA A 5 -13.24 -8.25 0.01
C ALA A 5 -13.13 -9.68 -0.55
N VAL A 6 -13.65 -9.95 -1.77
CA VAL A 6 -13.21 -11.09 -2.61
C VAL A 6 -13.47 -10.80 -4.11
N PRO A 7 -12.49 -10.92 -5.03
CA PRO A 7 -12.71 -10.71 -6.47
C PRO A 7 -13.35 -11.94 -7.14
N GLY A 8 -14.49 -11.74 -7.82
CA GLY A 8 -15.04 -12.70 -8.79
C GLY A 8 -16.41 -13.26 -8.46
N GLY A 9 -17.42 -12.39 -8.39
CA GLY A 9 -18.83 -12.77 -8.37
C GLY A 9 -19.69 -11.52 -8.29
N GLY A 10 -20.41 -11.19 -9.37
CA GLY A 10 -21.54 -10.27 -9.25
C GLY A 10 -22.50 -10.78 -8.19
N ILE A 11 -23.22 -9.84 -7.56
CA ILE A 11 -24.16 -10.04 -6.45
C ILE A 11 -24.89 -11.40 -6.56
N ASN A 12 -24.65 -12.23 -5.54
CA ASN A 12 -25.34 -13.45 -5.08
C ASN A 12 -24.78 -14.84 -5.53
N PRO A 13 -24.63 -15.79 -4.57
CA PRO A 13 -25.80 -16.35 -3.88
C PRO A 13 -25.62 -16.53 -2.35
N GLY A 14 -26.40 -15.80 -1.54
CA GLY A 14 -26.57 -16.13 -0.12
C GLY A 14 -27.16 -15.08 0.84
N GLY A 15 -27.28 -13.79 0.51
CA GLY A 15 -27.82 -12.81 1.48
C GLY A 15 -27.43 -11.33 1.28
N GLY A 16 -27.38 -10.83 0.04
CA GLY A 16 -26.98 -9.45 -0.25
C GLY A 16 -28.09 -8.40 -0.06
N ILE A 17 -27.66 -7.18 0.28
CA ILE A 17 -28.51 -5.99 0.46
C ILE A 17 -28.85 -5.37 -0.93
N ASN A 18 -30.06 -5.63 -1.47
CA ASN A 18 -30.76 -5.05 -2.63
C ASN A 18 -30.10 -5.18 -4.03
N PRO A 19 -30.51 -6.18 -4.84
CA PRO A 19 -30.02 -6.40 -6.20
C PRO A 19 -30.83 -5.69 -7.32
N GLY A 20 -31.66 -4.68 -7.00
CA GLY A 20 -32.60 -4.05 -7.96
C GLY A 20 -32.34 -2.58 -8.32
N SER A 21 -32.82 -2.16 -9.50
CA SER A 21 -32.66 -0.84 -10.13
C SER A 21 -33.39 0.35 -9.47
N ALA A 22 -33.56 0.34 -8.14
CA ALA A 22 -34.21 1.43 -7.40
C ALA A 22 -33.15 2.27 -6.67
N ASN A 23 -33.16 3.59 -6.90
CA ASN A 23 -32.29 4.58 -6.25
C ASN A 23 -32.06 4.26 -4.76
N PRO A 24 -30.80 4.31 -4.26
CA PRO A 24 -30.54 4.22 -2.82
C PRO A 24 -31.08 5.49 -2.17
N TYR A 25 -32.33 5.45 -1.69
CA TYR A 25 -32.89 6.52 -0.88
C TYR A 25 -32.06 6.66 0.40
N THR A 26 -31.56 7.87 0.61
CA THR A 26 -30.69 8.30 1.71
C THR A 26 -31.46 8.32 3.04
N ASP A 27 -31.16 7.36 3.92
CA ASP A 27 -31.19 7.54 5.38
C ASP A 27 -30.38 6.41 6.06
N ILE A 28 -29.08 6.33 5.74
CA ILE A 28 -28.17 5.41 6.45
C ILE A 28 -27.78 6.10 7.76
N SER A 29 -28.47 5.76 8.83
CA SER A 29 -28.02 6.09 10.18
C SER A 29 -27.01 5.04 10.61
N LEU A 30 -25.80 5.47 10.98
CA LEU A 30 -24.74 4.60 11.52
C LEU A 30 -24.62 4.84 13.02
N MET A 31 -24.54 3.76 13.81
CA MET A 31 -24.30 3.89 15.25
C MET A 31 -23.40 2.77 15.75
N ASP A 32 -22.30 3.15 16.41
CA ASP A 32 -21.47 2.22 17.16
C ASP A 32 -22.04 2.00 18.57
N VAL A 33 -22.21 0.74 18.93
CA VAL A 33 -22.66 0.29 20.25
C VAL A 33 -21.76 -0.84 20.71
N ASN A 34 -20.92 -0.55 21.71
CA ASN A 34 -19.94 -1.48 22.29
C ASN A 34 -19.03 -2.15 21.23
N GLY A 35 -18.58 -1.38 20.22
CA GLY A 35 -17.68 -1.87 19.16
C GLY A 35 -18.40 -2.65 18.04
N THR A 36 -19.73 -2.75 18.09
CA THR A 36 -20.55 -3.28 17.00
C THR A 36 -21.20 -2.14 16.23
N LEU A 37 -20.92 -2.05 14.93
CA LEU A 37 -21.52 -1.05 14.04
C LEU A 37 -22.93 -1.49 13.61
N TYR A 38 -23.95 -0.71 13.98
CA TYR A 38 -25.33 -0.88 13.54
C TYR A 38 -25.71 0.14 12.46
N PHE A 39 -26.55 -0.27 11.51
CA PHE A 39 -27.00 0.58 10.42
C PHE A 39 -28.34 0.17 9.82
N SER A 40 -29.07 1.12 9.24
CA SER A 40 -30.28 0.86 8.46
C SER A 40 -29.92 0.57 6.99
N ALA A 41 -30.44 -0.52 6.44
CA ALA A 41 -30.25 -0.85 5.02
C ALA A 41 -31.41 -1.67 4.45
N ASN A 42 -31.62 -1.57 3.14
CA ASN A 42 -32.68 -2.27 2.43
C ASN A 42 -32.10 -3.43 1.62
N ASP A 43 -32.56 -4.66 1.84
CA ASP A 43 -32.08 -5.84 1.11
C ASP A 43 -32.86 -6.20 -0.17
N GLY A 44 -33.87 -5.40 -0.52
CA GLY A 44 -34.74 -5.62 -1.67
C GLY A 44 -35.77 -6.74 -1.46
N VAL A 45 -35.75 -7.44 -0.32
CA VAL A 45 -36.66 -8.53 0.03
C VAL A 45 -37.54 -8.16 1.22
N ASN A 46 -36.92 -7.62 2.28
CA ASN A 46 -37.54 -7.26 3.55
C ASN A 46 -37.72 -5.74 3.70
N GLY A 47 -37.30 -4.93 2.73
CA GLY A 47 -37.35 -3.46 2.85
C GLY A 47 -36.22 -2.93 3.75
N PHE A 48 -36.33 -1.68 4.23
CA PHE A 48 -35.33 -1.10 5.14
C PHE A 48 -35.41 -1.73 6.52
N GLU A 49 -34.34 -2.40 6.92
CA GLU A 49 -34.19 -3.12 8.17
C GLU A 49 -32.94 -2.69 8.95
N LEU A 50 -32.81 -3.16 10.19
CA LEU A 50 -31.64 -2.90 11.03
C LEU A 50 -30.60 -4.00 10.82
N TRP A 51 -29.37 -3.60 10.53
CA TRP A 51 -28.24 -4.47 10.27
C TRP A 51 -27.12 -4.18 11.26
N ARG A 52 -26.25 -5.16 11.47
CA ARG A 52 -24.99 -4.99 12.20
C ARG A 52 -23.84 -5.60 11.42
N ILE A 53 -22.63 -5.09 11.64
CA ILE A 53 -21.40 -5.77 11.20
C ILE A 53 -20.94 -6.70 12.31
N ASN A 54 -20.82 -8.00 12.02
CA ASN A 54 -20.28 -8.97 12.97
C ASN A 54 -18.75 -8.86 13.09
N GLY A 55 -18.14 -9.56 14.05
CA GLY A 55 -16.68 -9.54 14.26
C GLY A 55 -15.83 -10.07 13.09
N SER A 56 -16.45 -10.62 12.03
CA SER A 56 -15.79 -11.05 10.79
C SER A 56 -15.96 -10.04 9.65
N GLY A 57 -16.53 -8.86 9.91
CA GLY A 57 -16.77 -7.83 8.91
C GLY A 57 -17.99 -8.07 8.00
N VAL A 58 -18.80 -9.09 8.30
CA VAL A 58 -19.98 -9.44 7.48
C VAL A 58 -21.23 -8.75 8.03
N ALA A 59 -22.05 -8.20 7.14
CA ALA A 59 -23.34 -7.62 7.49
C ALA A 59 -24.37 -8.71 7.83
N GLU A 60 -24.95 -8.62 9.02
CA GLU A 60 -26.01 -9.50 9.50
C GLU A 60 -27.28 -8.69 9.75
N LEU A 61 -28.42 -9.22 9.30
CA LEU A 61 -29.73 -8.70 9.69
C LEU A 61 -29.90 -8.90 11.21
N VAL A 62 -30.27 -7.86 11.93
CA VAL A 62 -30.55 -7.96 13.37
C VAL A 62 -31.92 -8.60 13.54
N GLU A 63 -31.96 -9.93 13.68
CA GLU A 63 -33.20 -10.69 13.93
C GLU A 63 -33.70 -10.43 15.37
N ASP A 64 -34.97 -10.05 15.50
CA ASP A 64 -35.57 -9.55 16.74
C ASP A 64 -35.60 -10.61 17.87
N ALA A 65 -34.92 -10.31 18.98
CA ALA A 65 -34.88 -11.15 20.19
C ALA A 65 -36.10 -10.96 21.12
N VAL A 66 -37.18 -10.30 20.68
CA VAL A 66 -38.43 -10.19 21.45
C VAL A 66 -39.42 -11.27 21.01
N ALA A 67 -39.62 -12.27 21.87
CA ALA A 67 -40.69 -13.25 21.72
C ALA A 67 -42.06 -12.55 21.75
N GLY A 68 -42.65 -12.25 20.58
CA GLY A 68 -44.08 -11.89 20.50
C GLY A 68 -44.55 -10.88 19.46
N GLY A 69 -43.68 -10.28 18.64
CA GLY A 69 -44.13 -9.39 17.55
C GLY A 69 -43.00 -8.52 17.04
N GLY A 70 -42.41 -8.92 15.91
CA GLY A 70 -41.33 -8.18 15.27
C GLY A 70 -41.81 -6.89 14.61
N ILE A 71 -40.85 -5.98 14.40
CA ILE A 71 -40.97 -4.89 13.42
C ILE A 71 -41.27 -5.47 12.03
N ASN A 72 -42.14 -4.80 11.27
CA ASN A 72 -42.93 -5.32 10.15
C ASN A 72 -42.18 -6.36 9.25
N PRO A 73 -42.42 -7.69 9.39
CA PRO A 73 -41.74 -8.69 8.55
C PRO A 73 -42.31 -8.76 7.12
N GLY A 74 -43.25 -7.88 6.77
CA GLY A 74 -43.77 -7.75 5.41
C GLY A 74 -42.83 -6.92 4.53
N GLY A 75 -42.86 -7.13 3.22
CA GLY A 75 -41.96 -6.50 2.24
C GLY A 75 -42.05 -4.96 2.09
N GLU A 76 -42.69 -4.25 3.01
CA GLU A 76 -42.65 -2.78 3.11
C GLU A 76 -41.49 -2.26 3.99
N GLY A 77 -40.90 -3.11 4.86
CA GLY A 77 -39.77 -2.81 5.73
C GLY A 77 -40.09 -1.99 6.98
N SER A 78 -39.23 -2.13 7.98
CA SER A 78 -39.37 -1.55 9.32
C SER A 78 -38.91 -0.08 9.44
N ARG A 79 -38.15 0.40 8.45
CA ARG A 79 -37.58 1.76 8.35
C ARG A 79 -36.92 2.26 9.66
N PRO A 80 -35.92 1.55 10.23
CA PRO A 80 -35.24 2.02 11.43
C PRO A 80 -34.59 3.40 11.26
N GLY A 81 -34.90 4.32 12.17
CA GLY A 81 -34.36 5.67 12.20
C GLY A 81 -33.91 6.08 13.61
N ASP A 82 -33.30 7.26 13.74
CA ASP A 82 -32.91 7.86 15.02
C ASP A 82 -32.05 6.94 15.93
N LEU A 83 -31.16 6.15 15.33
CA LEU A 83 -30.29 5.24 16.08
C LEU A 83 -29.50 5.99 17.15
N THR A 84 -29.73 5.63 18.40
CA THR A 84 -29.18 6.31 19.57
C THR A 84 -28.63 5.27 20.54
N ASN A 85 -27.33 5.31 20.80
CA ASN A 85 -26.70 4.56 21.88
C ASN A 85 -26.99 5.25 23.22
N VAL A 86 -27.63 4.54 24.14
CA VAL A 86 -27.80 4.99 25.53
C VAL A 86 -27.25 3.89 26.44
N ASN A 87 -26.09 4.15 27.06
CA ASN A 87 -25.42 3.24 27.99
C ASN A 87 -25.21 1.81 27.43
N GLY A 88 -24.76 1.69 26.18
CA GLY A 88 -24.49 0.39 25.53
C GLY A 88 -25.73 -0.31 24.98
N THR A 89 -26.91 0.28 25.11
CA THR A 89 -28.14 -0.22 24.48
C THR A 89 -28.49 0.65 23.28
N LEU A 90 -28.70 0.03 22.12
CA LEU A 90 -29.20 0.74 20.94
C LEU A 90 -30.70 0.98 21.07
N TYR A 91 -31.12 2.24 20.98
CA TYR A 91 -32.51 2.66 20.83
C TYR A 91 -32.73 3.21 19.42
N PHE A 92 -33.89 2.98 18.82
CA PHE A 92 -34.22 3.44 17.47
C PHE A 92 -35.73 3.55 17.27
N SER A 93 -36.18 4.40 16.35
CA SER A 93 -37.57 4.43 15.89
C SER A 93 -37.76 3.39 14.78
N ALA A 94 -38.83 2.60 14.81
CA ALA A 94 -39.15 1.65 13.74
C ALA A 94 -40.64 1.30 13.70
N ASN A 95 -41.11 0.90 12.53
CA ASN A 95 -42.51 0.59 12.24
C ASN A 95 -42.80 -0.91 12.38
N ASP A 96 -43.82 -1.26 13.15
CA ASP A 96 -44.26 -2.66 13.33
C ASP A 96 -45.38 -3.09 12.36
N GLY A 97 -45.75 -2.22 11.42
CA GLY A 97 -46.81 -2.45 10.45
C GLY A 97 -48.23 -2.39 11.03
N THR A 98 -48.40 -2.22 12.35
CA THR A 98 -49.70 -2.23 13.05
C THR A 98 -49.99 -0.90 13.75
N ASN A 99 -48.98 -0.33 14.40
CA ASN A 99 -49.07 0.82 15.29
C ASN A 99 -48.33 2.06 14.76
N GLY A 100 -47.62 1.95 13.63
CA GLY A 100 -46.77 3.02 13.11
C GLY A 100 -45.37 2.98 13.73
N ASP A 101 -44.65 4.11 13.69
CA ASP A 101 -43.29 4.18 14.22
C ASP A 101 -43.31 4.23 15.77
N GLU A 102 -42.76 3.19 16.40
CA GLU A 102 -42.60 3.07 17.85
C GLU A 102 -41.11 3.16 18.23
N LEU A 103 -40.81 3.31 19.52
CA LEU A 103 -39.44 3.29 20.05
C LEU A 103 -39.03 1.86 20.40
N TRP A 104 -38.01 1.37 19.73
CA TRP A 104 -37.45 0.03 19.89
C TRP A 104 -36.08 0.08 20.56
N ARG A 105 -35.65 -1.08 21.09
CA ARG A 105 -34.28 -1.26 21.58
C ARG A 105 -33.74 -2.62 21.15
N VAL A 106 -32.45 -2.69 20.86
CA VAL A 106 -31.73 -3.98 20.73
C VAL A 106 -31.21 -4.37 22.12
N PRO A 107 -31.68 -5.47 22.73
CA PRO A 107 -31.10 -5.95 23.97
C PRO A 107 -29.70 -6.49 23.71
N ASP A 108 -28.72 -6.04 24.49
CA ASP A 108 -27.43 -6.70 24.55
C ASP A 108 -27.59 -8.05 25.26
N THR A 109 -27.32 -9.12 24.54
CA THR A 109 -27.45 -10.52 25.02
C THR A 109 -26.12 -11.25 25.02
N ILE A 110 -25.03 -10.55 24.67
CA ILE A 110 -23.70 -11.13 24.60
C ILE A 110 -23.08 -11.00 25.97
N ALA A 111 -22.62 -12.12 26.52
CA ALA A 111 -21.88 -12.10 27.78
C ALA A 111 -20.51 -11.45 27.57
N PRO A 112 -20.03 -10.62 28.53
CA PRO A 112 -18.66 -10.13 28.47
C PRO A 112 -17.68 -11.29 28.54
N SER A 113 -16.47 -11.07 28.04
CA SER A 113 -15.36 -12.03 28.01
C SER A 113 -14.04 -11.36 28.38
N THR A 114 -13.04 -12.16 28.73
CA THR A 114 -11.70 -11.64 29.04
C THR A 114 -10.80 -11.67 27.83
N THR A 115 -9.96 -10.63 27.69
CA THR A 115 -8.97 -10.54 26.62
C THR A 115 -7.58 -10.95 27.07
N SER A 116 -7.20 -10.70 28.33
CA SER A 116 -5.88 -11.07 28.86
C SER A 116 -5.76 -11.03 30.38
N PHE A 117 -4.88 -11.87 30.94
CA PHE A 117 -4.32 -11.77 32.29
C PHE A 117 -2.81 -11.54 32.24
N LEU A 118 -2.36 -10.30 32.49
CA LEU A 118 -0.96 -9.90 32.33
C LEU A 118 -0.28 -9.57 33.68
N ARG A 119 1.00 -9.90 33.82
CA ARG A 119 1.81 -9.45 34.99
C ARG A 119 2.00 -7.94 34.98
N GLN A 120 1.80 -7.30 36.12
CA GLN A 120 2.06 -5.87 36.30
C GLN A 120 3.20 -5.59 37.27
N THR A 121 3.13 -6.12 38.49
CA THR A 121 4.10 -5.79 39.54
C THR A 121 4.36 -7.00 40.44
N PRO A 122 5.60 -7.51 40.49
CA PRO A 122 6.73 -7.16 39.63
C PRO A 122 6.44 -7.47 38.15
N ASN A 123 7.12 -6.81 37.22
CA ASN A 123 6.99 -7.11 35.78
C ASN A 123 7.97 -8.20 35.31
N THR A 124 8.62 -8.89 36.25
CA THR A 124 9.63 -9.94 36.03
C THR A 124 9.28 -11.19 36.83
N SER A 125 9.67 -12.35 36.30
CA SER A 125 9.53 -13.67 36.90
C SER A 125 10.77 -14.48 36.52
N PRO A 126 11.52 -15.11 37.44
CA PRO A 126 11.16 -15.36 38.84
C PRO A 126 11.24 -14.11 39.75
N THR A 127 10.58 -14.16 40.90
CA THR A 127 10.52 -13.05 41.88
C THR A 127 10.47 -13.56 43.32
N SER A 128 10.97 -12.77 44.28
CA SER A 128 10.83 -13.01 45.72
C SER A 128 9.84 -12.02 46.38
N ALA A 129 8.99 -11.36 45.59
CA ALA A 129 8.07 -10.35 46.08
C ALA A 129 6.90 -10.98 46.87
N ASP A 130 6.58 -10.38 48.03
CA ASP A 130 5.45 -10.79 48.88
C ASP A 130 4.12 -10.11 48.46
N THR A 131 4.11 -9.49 47.29
CA THR A 131 2.95 -8.85 46.64
C THR A 131 3.06 -9.03 45.13
N LEU A 132 2.03 -9.58 44.50
CA LEU A 132 1.96 -9.85 43.07
C LEU A 132 0.70 -9.18 42.49
N VAL A 133 0.83 -8.49 41.36
CA VAL A 133 -0.28 -7.79 40.70
C VAL A 133 -0.46 -8.30 39.27
N PHE A 134 -1.67 -8.76 38.96
CA PHE A 134 -2.12 -9.07 37.61
C PHE A 134 -3.06 -7.97 37.09
N ARG A 135 -2.97 -7.62 35.80
CA ARG A 135 -3.95 -6.80 35.11
C ARG A 135 -4.89 -7.68 34.31
N VAL A 136 -6.17 -7.54 34.59
CA VAL A 136 -7.26 -8.22 33.92
C VAL A 136 -7.97 -7.22 33.01
N THR A 137 -8.12 -7.58 31.75
CA THR A 137 -8.83 -6.76 30.75
C THR A 137 -10.01 -7.52 30.17
N PHE A 138 -11.16 -6.87 30.10
CA PHE A 138 -12.38 -7.35 29.48
C PHE A 138 -12.54 -6.73 28.08
N ASN A 139 -13.30 -7.40 27.20
CA ASN A 139 -13.61 -6.88 25.86
C ASN A 139 -14.55 -5.67 25.89
N GLU A 140 -15.18 -5.39 27.03
CA GLU A 140 -16.15 -4.32 27.25
C GLU A 140 -16.22 -3.92 28.73
N ASP A 141 -17.02 -2.88 29.03
CA ASP A 141 -17.21 -2.40 30.39
C ASP A 141 -18.05 -3.37 31.24
N VAL A 142 -17.57 -3.71 32.44
CA VAL A 142 -18.20 -4.67 33.34
C VAL A 142 -18.51 -4.07 34.71
N THR A 143 -19.39 -4.73 35.45
CA THR A 143 -19.83 -4.42 36.79
C THR A 143 -19.77 -5.66 37.67
N GLY A 144 -19.83 -5.47 39.00
CA GLY A 144 -19.83 -6.59 39.96
C GLY A 144 -18.46 -7.17 40.32
N VAL A 145 -17.36 -6.70 39.69
CA VAL A 145 -16.00 -7.21 39.93
C VAL A 145 -15.55 -7.03 41.39
N ALA A 146 -15.29 -8.16 42.06
CA ALA A 146 -14.85 -8.26 43.44
C ALA A 146 -13.76 -9.34 43.60
N ALA A 147 -13.02 -9.29 44.72
CA ALA A 147 -11.95 -10.26 44.99
C ALA A 147 -12.44 -11.72 45.03
N ALA A 148 -13.72 -11.94 45.34
CA ALA A 148 -14.34 -13.26 45.37
C ALA A 148 -14.58 -13.87 43.98
N ASP A 149 -14.51 -13.06 42.92
CA ASP A 149 -14.69 -13.52 41.54
C ASP A 149 -13.42 -14.17 40.98
N PHE A 150 -12.29 -14.09 41.70
CA PHE A 150 -11.00 -14.62 41.29
C PHE A 150 -10.49 -15.69 42.26
N ALA A 151 -9.70 -16.62 41.75
CA ALA A 151 -9.05 -17.68 42.50
C ALA A 151 -7.54 -17.72 42.18
N ALA A 152 -6.70 -17.61 43.21
CA ALA A 152 -5.26 -17.78 43.06
C ALA A 152 -4.89 -19.27 43.10
N SER A 153 -4.00 -19.71 42.21
CA SER A 153 -3.42 -21.05 42.20
C SER A 153 -1.97 -21.02 42.73
N GLY A 154 -1.53 -22.10 43.37
CA GLY A 154 -0.15 -22.22 43.88
C GLY A 154 0.19 -21.41 45.14
N THR A 155 -0.74 -20.60 45.66
CA THR A 155 -0.52 -19.76 46.85
C THR A 155 -1.74 -19.73 47.79
N THR A 156 -1.51 -19.35 49.05
CA THR A 156 -2.55 -19.02 50.04
C THR A 156 -2.69 -17.52 50.28
N ALA A 157 -2.14 -16.69 49.39
CA ALA A 157 -2.24 -15.24 49.44
C ALA A 157 -3.69 -14.74 49.40
N THR A 158 -3.91 -13.58 50.03
CA THR A 158 -5.21 -12.91 49.99
C THR A 158 -5.33 -12.01 48.77
N LEU A 159 -6.51 -11.97 48.14
CA LEU A 159 -6.79 -11.17 46.95
C LEU A 159 -7.45 -9.84 47.30
N SER A 160 -7.09 -8.79 46.56
CA SER A 160 -7.77 -7.49 46.56
C SER A 160 -7.83 -6.92 45.15
N ILE A 161 -8.81 -6.04 44.89
CA ILE A 161 -9.09 -5.49 43.56
C ILE A 161 -8.97 -3.97 43.57
N ALA A 162 -8.32 -3.43 42.54
CA ALA A 162 -8.31 -2.01 42.23
C ALA A 162 -8.88 -1.77 40.83
N VAL A 163 -9.81 -0.82 40.71
CA VAL A 163 -10.42 -0.43 39.43
C VAL A 163 -9.46 0.52 38.69
N VAL A 164 -9.06 0.15 37.47
CA VAL A 164 -8.23 1.02 36.60
C VAL A 164 -9.13 1.77 35.62
N SER A 165 -10.08 1.07 35.00
CA SER A 165 -11.21 1.60 34.22
C SER A 165 -12.42 0.68 34.37
N ALA A 166 -13.53 0.97 33.71
CA ALA A 166 -14.73 0.12 33.74
C ALA A 166 -14.52 -1.26 33.05
N SER A 167 -13.45 -1.43 32.27
CA SER A 167 -13.08 -2.65 31.54
C SER A 167 -11.70 -3.21 31.94
N VAL A 168 -10.99 -2.57 32.88
CA VAL A 168 -9.63 -2.93 33.30
C VAL A 168 -9.48 -2.90 34.82
N TYR A 169 -8.98 -3.98 35.39
CA TYR A 169 -8.84 -4.16 36.84
C TYR A 169 -7.46 -4.72 37.20
N ASP A 170 -6.87 -4.20 38.26
CA ASP A 170 -5.64 -4.75 38.84
C ASP A 170 -6.01 -5.65 40.04
N VAL A 171 -5.63 -6.93 39.96
CA VAL A 171 -5.85 -7.96 40.97
C VAL A 171 -4.55 -8.19 41.73
N THR A 172 -4.55 -7.84 43.01
CA THR A 172 -3.37 -7.90 43.88
C THR A 172 -3.45 -9.08 44.84
N LEU A 173 -2.47 -9.97 44.78
CA LEU A 173 -2.23 -11.03 45.75
C LEU A 173 -1.19 -10.57 46.77
N THR A 174 -1.53 -10.62 48.05
CA THR A 174 -0.62 -10.17 49.12
C THR A 174 -0.62 -11.14 50.30
N GLY A 175 0.56 -11.37 50.89
CA GLY A 175 0.74 -12.19 52.09
C GLY A 175 0.51 -13.69 51.88
N GLY A 176 -0.05 -14.38 52.87
CA GLY A 176 -0.22 -15.84 52.83
C GLY A 176 1.12 -16.57 52.94
N ASN A 177 1.42 -17.47 51.99
CA ASN A 177 2.68 -18.21 51.93
C ASN A 177 3.70 -17.61 50.95
N LEU A 178 3.43 -16.45 50.32
CA LEU A 178 4.30 -15.88 49.27
C LEU A 178 5.75 -15.67 49.75
N ALA A 179 5.98 -15.14 50.95
CA ALA A 179 7.31 -14.97 51.55
C ALA A 179 8.12 -16.27 51.81
N GLY A 180 7.53 -17.45 51.61
CA GLY A 180 8.19 -18.74 51.79
C GLY A 180 7.88 -19.75 50.68
N LEU A 181 7.32 -19.30 49.57
CA LEU A 181 6.92 -20.13 48.43
C LEU A 181 8.09 -20.28 47.45
N ASN A 182 8.34 -21.50 46.97
CA ASN A 182 9.21 -21.78 45.82
C ASN A 182 8.37 -22.52 44.78
N GLY A 183 7.73 -21.80 43.87
CA GLY A 183 6.80 -22.39 42.90
C GLY A 183 6.00 -21.37 42.10
N THR A 184 5.17 -21.86 41.18
CA THR A 184 4.38 -21.03 40.26
C THR A 184 3.05 -20.59 40.88
N VAL A 185 2.75 -19.30 40.78
CA VAL A 185 1.49 -18.67 41.17
C VAL A 185 0.75 -18.19 39.92
N GLY A 186 -0.51 -18.58 39.79
CA GLY A 186 -1.40 -18.14 38.72
C GLY A 186 -2.69 -17.51 39.26
N LEU A 187 -3.44 -16.85 38.38
CA LEU A 187 -4.73 -16.24 38.68
C LEU A 187 -5.77 -16.76 37.68
N ASN A 188 -6.88 -17.28 38.18
CA ASN A 188 -8.00 -17.78 37.38
C ASN A 188 -9.32 -17.16 37.89
N PHE A 189 -10.42 -17.38 37.19
CA PHE A 189 -11.75 -17.09 37.73
C PHE A 189 -12.14 -18.06 38.85
N ALA A 190 -12.91 -17.56 39.83
CA ALA A 190 -13.59 -18.39 40.80
C ALA A 190 -14.71 -19.21 40.12
N ALA A 191 -15.18 -20.28 40.76
CA ALA A 191 -16.17 -21.19 40.17
C ALA A 191 -17.54 -20.54 39.84
N SER A 192 -17.82 -19.34 40.37
CA SER A 192 -19.07 -18.61 40.13
C SER A 192 -18.81 -17.11 40.27
N PRO A 193 -18.17 -16.46 39.26
CA PRO A 193 -17.94 -15.02 39.30
C PRO A 193 -19.28 -14.29 39.18
N THR A 194 -19.39 -13.17 39.89
CA THR A 194 -20.57 -12.29 39.89
C THR A 194 -20.47 -11.14 38.90
N ILE A 195 -19.47 -11.21 38.00
CA ILE A 195 -19.15 -10.21 36.99
C ILE A 195 -20.21 -10.26 35.88
N SER A 196 -20.76 -9.09 35.55
CA SER A 196 -21.68 -8.92 34.42
C SER A 196 -21.38 -7.61 33.68
N ASP A 197 -21.80 -7.50 32.43
CA ASP A 197 -21.81 -6.22 31.72
C ASP A 197 -22.87 -5.25 32.31
N LEU A 198 -23.05 -4.09 31.68
CA LEU A 198 -24.11 -3.14 32.05
C LEU A 198 -25.52 -3.63 31.70
N ALA A 199 -25.66 -4.58 30.77
CA ALA A 199 -26.92 -5.18 30.37
C ALA A 199 -27.37 -6.32 31.31
N GLY A 200 -26.47 -6.77 32.20
CA GLY A 200 -26.71 -7.83 33.17
C GLY A 200 -26.37 -9.23 32.65
N ASN A 201 -25.68 -9.38 31.51
CA ASN A 201 -25.21 -10.67 31.05
C ASN A 201 -24.00 -11.10 31.88
N ALA A 202 -24.06 -12.30 32.45
CA ALA A 202 -22.98 -12.83 33.28
C ALA A 202 -21.77 -13.25 32.42
N LEU A 203 -20.56 -12.99 32.90
CA LEU A 203 -19.29 -13.32 32.25
C LEU A 203 -19.28 -14.74 31.66
N SER A 204 -18.92 -14.85 30.37
CA SER A 204 -18.63 -16.11 29.71
C SER A 204 -17.33 -16.68 30.30
N ASN A 205 -17.40 -17.80 31.02
CA ASN A 205 -16.28 -18.37 31.80
C ASN A 205 -15.10 -18.94 30.97
N THR A 206 -14.96 -18.54 29.72
CA THR A 206 -13.87 -18.92 28.82
C THR A 206 -12.59 -18.18 29.23
N GLU A 207 -11.64 -18.92 29.78
CA GLU A 207 -10.29 -18.43 30.12
C GLU A 207 -9.53 -17.98 28.83
N PRO A 208 -8.72 -16.92 28.89
CA PRO A 208 -8.03 -16.37 27.72
C PRO A 208 -6.90 -17.28 27.19
N THR A 209 -6.45 -17.02 25.96
CA THR A 209 -5.36 -17.78 25.30
C THR A 209 -3.95 -17.34 25.68
N THR A 210 -3.82 -16.29 26.51
CA THR A 210 -2.55 -15.67 26.91
C THR A 210 -2.51 -15.41 28.44
N ASP A 211 -2.31 -16.48 29.21
CA ASP A 211 -2.21 -16.40 30.67
C ASP A 211 -0.74 -16.31 31.12
N ASP A 212 -0.40 -15.21 31.78
CA ASP A 212 0.85 -15.10 32.52
C ASP A 212 0.79 -15.83 33.87
N THR A 213 1.93 -16.34 34.34
CA THR A 213 2.13 -16.82 35.72
C THR A 213 3.37 -16.19 36.37
N PHE A 214 3.43 -16.15 37.70
CA PHE A 214 4.63 -15.77 38.45
C PHE A 214 5.36 -17.00 38.98
N VAL A 215 6.65 -17.14 38.72
CA VAL A 215 7.52 -18.06 39.46
C VAL A 215 8.01 -17.32 40.70
N VAL A 216 7.54 -17.73 41.88
CA VAL A 216 8.03 -17.20 43.16
C VAL A 216 9.19 -18.06 43.63
N ASP A 217 10.35 -17.45 43.86
CA ASP A 217 11.56 -18.13 44.32
C ASP A 217 12.16 -17.37 45.51
N ASN A 218 12.09 -18.00 46.68
CA ASN A 218 12.63 -17.53 47.96
C ASN A 218 13.83 -18.39 48.42
N THR A 219 14.51 -19.10 47.50
CA THR A 219 15.76 -19.82 47.84
C THR A 219 16.89 -18.85 48.23
N PHE A 220 17.79 -19.30 49.11
CA PHE A 220 18.86 -18.48 49.67
C PHE A 220 20.15 -18.62 48.86
N ASP A 221 20.61 -17.55 48.22
CA ASP A 221 21.95 -17.49 47.62
C ASP A 221 22.96 -16.78 48.52
N ILE A 222 24.04 -17.48 48.86
CA ILE A 222 25.26 -16.91 49.47
C ILE A 222 26.34 -16.84 48.40
N VAL A 223 26.73 -15.62 48.03
CA VAL A 223 27.82 -15.39 47.07
C VAL A 223 29.08 -14.99 47.83
N MET A 224 30.18 -15.68 47.56
CA MET A 224 31.48 -15.37 48.15
C MET A 224 32.16 -14.28 47.33
N ASN A 225 32.42 -13.13 47.95
CA ASN A 225 32.95 -11.96 47.24
C ASN A 225 34.48 -11.96 47.19
N SER A 226 35.16 -12.31 48.28
CA SER A 226 36.63 -12.47 48.28
C SER A 226 37.16 -13.22 49.51
N VAL A 227 38.35 -13.82 49.39
CA VAL A 227 39.12 -14.38 50.52
C VAL A 227 40.54 -13.82 50.45
N THR A 228 40.97 -13.09 51.48
CA THR A 228 42.28 -12.42 51.53
C THR A 228 43.10 -12.90 52.72
N ALA A 229 44.35 -13.35 52.49
CA ALA A 229 45.27 -13.73 53.56
C ALA A 229 46.01 -12.50 54.12
N ASN A 230 45.88 -12.24 55.42
CA ASN A 230 46.50 -11.12 56.13
C ASN A 230 47.60 -11.61 57.07
N GLY A 231 48.78 -11.88 56.51
CA GLY A 231 49.94 -12.41 57.26
C GLY A 231 49.93 -13.93 57.41
N ARG A 232 50.72 -14.47 58.35
CA ARG A 232 50.97 -15.93 58.48
C ARG A 232 49.87 -16.74 59.17
N ALA A 233 48.82 -16.12 59.72
CA ALA A 233 47.85 -16.83 60.58
C ALA A 233 46.40 -16.31 60.50
N THR A 234 46.07 -15.36 59.61
CA THR A 234 44.72 -14.76 59.58
C THR A 234 44.18 -14.66 58.15
N LEU A 235 42.94 -15.09 57.94
CA LEU A 235 42.17 -14.97 56.69
C LEU A 235 41.01 -14.01 56.90
N THR A 236 40.80 -13.11 55.94
CA THR A 236 39.63 -12.23 55.87
C THR A 236 38.73 -12.72 54.75
N VAL A 237 37.48 -13.06 55.05
CA VAL A 237 36.49 -13.53 54.08
C VAL A 237 35.39 -12.50 53.96
N GLN A 238 35.10 -12.10 52.72
CA GLN A 238 33.89 -11.36 52.37
C GLN A 238 32.90 -12.26 51.66
N TYR A 239 31.66 -12.23 52.14
CA TYR A 239 30.53 -12.92 51.53
C TYR A 239 29.31 -12.01 51.53
N GLN A 240 28.37 -12.28 50.64
CA GLN A 240 27.14 -11.53 50.46
C GLN A 240 25.95 -12.47 50.53
N ILE A 241 24.99 -12.11 51.37
CA ILE A 241 23.71 -12.79 51.48
C ILE A 241 22.72 -12.02 50.58
N LEU A 242 22.19 -12.67 49.55
CA LEU A 242 21.32 -12.06 48.52
C LEU A 242 19.81 -12.26 48.78
N GLY A 243 19.44 -13.16 49.70
CA GLY A 243 18.05 -13.51 50.06
C GLY A 243 17.69 -13.17 51.51
N LEU A 244 16.73 -13.90 52.12
CA LEU A 244 16.27 -13.66 53.50
C LEU A 244 17.39 -13.83 54.56
N PRO A 245 17.26 -13.25 55.78
CA PRO A 245 18.26 -13.41 56.85
C PRO A 245 18.38 -14.87 57.32
N LEU A 246 19.60 -15.32 57.61
CA LEU A 246 19.84 -16.67 58.15
C LEU A 246 19.19 -16.81 59.54
N THR A 247 18.48 -17.91 59.78
CA THR A 247 17.81 -18.20 61.06
C THR A 247 18.62 -19.12 61.97
N SER A 248 19.78 -19.61 61.52
CA SER A 248 20.69 -20.47 62.28
C SER A 248 22.17 -20.23 61.90
N PRO A 249 23.13 -20.60 62.78
CA PRO A 249 24.56 -20.36 62.54
C PRO A 249 25.10 -21.12 61.33
N LEU A 250 25.75 -20.40 60.41
CA LEU A 250 26.45 -20.97 59.26
C LEU A 250 27.74 -21.66 59.71
N SER A 251 27.99 -22.90 59.27
CA SER A 251 29.26 -23.60 59.51
C SER A 251 30.04 -23.77 58.22
N LEU A 252 31.23 -23.18 58.18
CA LEU A 252 32.15 -23.19 57.04
C LEU A 252 33.31 -24.17 57.30
N ARG A 253 33.67 -24.99 56.30
CA ARG A 253 34.86 -25.86 56.36
C ARG A 253 35.95 -25.33 55.45
N PHE A 254 37.13 -25.07 56.01
CA PHE A 254 38.31 -24.70 55.25
C PHE A 254 39.08 -25.95 54.85
N LEU A 255 39.19 -26.16 53.55
CA LEU A 255 39.87 -27.28 52.92
C LEU A 255 41.18 -26.80 52.28
N GLN A 256 42.23 -27.60 52.39
CA GLN A 256 43.45 -27.45 51.58
C GLN A 256 43.35 -28.39 50.38
N SER A 257 43.24 -27.80 49.19
CA SER A 257 43.14 -28.51 47.91
C SER A 257 44.42 -28.35 47.11
N THR A 258 44.82 -29.38 46.36
CA THR A 258 45.99 -29.34 45.46
C THR A 258 45.63 -29.04 44.00
N ASP A 259 44.34 -29.02 43.67
CA ASP A 259 43.82 -28.94 42.30
C ASP A 259 42.71 -27.88 42.12
N GLY A 260 42.30 -27.20 43.18
CA GLY A 260 41.36 -26.06 43.11
C GLY A 260 39.88 -26.44 43.11
N LEU A 261 39.51 -27.71 43.35
CA LEU A 261 38.11 -28.16 43.49
C LEU A 261 37.85 -28.81 44.87
N ALA A 262 36.69 -28.52 45.49
CA ALA A 262 36.34 -29.08 46.80
C ALA A 262 35.85 -30.53 46.65
N ASP A 263 36.63 -31.49 47.15
CA ASP A 263 36.26 -32.90 47.10
C ASP A 263 36.66 -33.68 48.37
N SER A 264 36.51 -35.01 48.35
CA SER A 264 36.82 -35.87 49.49
C SER A 264 38.32 -36.10 49.74
N ALA A 265 39.20 -35.69 48.82
CA ALA A 265 40.66 -35.81 48.94
C ALA A 265 41.30 -34.63 49.68
N ASP A 266 40.57 -33.54 49.87
CA ASP A 266 41.04 -32.33 50.55
C ASP A 266 41.30 -32.51 52.06
N THR A 267 42.36 -31.85 52.56
CA THR A 267 42.66 -31.84 54.00
C THR A 267 41.86 -30.75 54.72
N VAL A 268 41.01 -31.12 55.68
CA VAL A 268 40.26 -30.16 56.52
C VAL A 268 41.23 -29.44 57.47
N LEU A 269 41.44 -28.13 57.23
CA LEU A 269 42.31 -27.29 58.04
C LEU A 269 41.60 -26.71 59.27
N SER A 270 40.31 -26.35 59.15
CA SER A 270 39.47 -25.96 60.29
C SER A 270 37.98 -25.94 59.94
N ASN A 271 37.12 -26.11 60.95
CA ASN A 271 35.69 -25.79 60.85
C ASN A 271 35.43 -24.49 61.63
N VAL A 272 34.76 -23.51 61.02
CA VAL A 272 34.39 -22.26 61.68
C VAL A 272 32.89 -22.04 61.60
N THR A 273 32.27 -21.80 62.76
CA THR A 273 30.86 -21.46 62.86
C THR A 273 30.70 -19.95 63.02
N ILE A 274 29.97 -19.30 62.11
CA ILE A 274 29.61 -17.89 62.20
C ILE A 274 28.41 -17.78 63.15
N SER A 275 28.67 -17.40 64.39
CA SER A 275 27.70 -17.41 65.49
C SER A 275 27.10 -16.05 65.85
N ASN A 276 27.57 -14.97 65.21
CA ASN A 276 27.09 -13.61 65.48
C ASN A 276 25.89 -13.25 64.59
N ALA A 277 24.75 -12.95 65.23
CA ALA A 277 23.48 -12.70 64.54
C ALA A 277 23.46 -11.43 63.67
N ALA A 278 24.40 -10.48 63.88
CA ALA A 278 24.52 -9.29 63.04
C ALA A 278 25.02 -9.62 61.61
N ASP A 279 25.79 -10.70 61.47
CA ASP A 279 26.40 -11.15 60.21
C ASP A 279 25.47 -12.09 59.40
N TRP A 280 24.19 -12.18 59.81
CA TRP A 280 23.13 -12.97 59.18
C TRP A 280 22.14 -12.11 58.38
N THR A 281 22.38 -10.81 58.28
CA THR A 281 21.50 -9.84 57.60
C THR A 281 21.82 -9.74 56.11
N ILE A 282 20.92 -9.18 55.30
CA ILE A 282 21.12 -9.00 53.85
C ILE A 282 22.23 -7.96 53.63
N GLY A 283 23.20 -8.28 52.77
CA GLY A 283 24.33 -7.40 52.44
C GLY A 283 25.70 -8.08 52.54
N THR A 284 26.76 -7.29 52.34
CA THR A 284 28.14 -7.77 52.37
C THR A 284 28.68 -7.79 53.80
N HIS A 285 29.19 -8.94 54.22
CA HIS A 285 29.77 -9.16 55.54
C HIS A 285 31.25 -9.48 55.42
N THR A 286 32.03 -9.08 56.42
CA THR A 286 33.47 -9.36 56.49
C THR A 286 33.80 -10.04 57.81
N VAL A 287 34.37 -11.23 57.75
CA VAL A 287 34.75 -12.00 58.95
C VAL A 287 36.23 -12.37 58.90
N ASN A 288 36.93 -12.19 60.02
CA ASN A 288 38.34 -12.52 60.18
C ASN A 288 38.49 -13.84 60.95
N PHE A 289 39.25 -14.78 60.39
CA PHE A 289 39.50 -16.10 60.96
C PHE A 289 40.98 -16.28 61.30
N THR A 290 41.28 -16.89 62.44
CA THR A 290 42.66 -17.26 62.83
C THR A 290 42.88 -18.74 62.58
N ILE A 291 43.86 -19.10 61.75
CA ILE A 291 44.21 -20.50 61.46
C ILE A 291 45.31 -20.94 62.44
N GLY A 292 45.19 -22.15 63.00
CA GLY A 292 46.11 -22.67 64.02
C GLY A 292 47.59 -22.72 63.59
N SER A 293 48.50 -22.72 64.56
CA SER A 293 49.95 -22.50 64.46
C SER A 293 50.80 -23.54 63.69
N GLN A 294 50.19 -24.38 62.85
CA GLN A 294 50.87 -25.45 62.10
C GLN A 294 50.89 -25.25 60.57
N VAL A 295 50.31 -24.18 60.03
CA VAL A 295 50.28 -23.90 58.58
C VAL A 295 51.39 -22.90 58.20
N LEU A 296 52.42 -23.38 57.50
CA LEU A 296 53.47 -22.53 56.91
C LEU A 296 53.02 -22.10 55.49
N LEU A 297 52.59 -20.85 55.33
CA LEU A 297 52.41 -20.25 54.01
C LEU A 297 53.77 -20.09 53.30
N PRO A 298 53.89 -20.36 51.99
CA PRO A 298 55.15 -20.22 51.25
C PRO A 298 55.71 -18.79 51.36
N GLY A 299 57.02 -18.69 51.55
CA GLY A 299 57.73 -17.43 51.77
C GLY A 299 57.71 -16.50 50.56
N ALA A 300 57.70 -15.20 50.85
CA ALA A 300 57.78 -14.09 49.90
C ALA A 300 58.91 -14.27 48.86
N GLY A 301 58.55 -14.27 47.57
CA GLY A 301 59.57 -14.29 46.51
C GLY A 301 59.14 -14.55 45.05
N LYS A 302 57.86 -14.81 44.74
CA LYS A 302 57.39 -14.89 43.34
C LYS A 302 56.02 -14.20 43.17
N PRO A 303 55.85 -13.30 42.19
CA PRO A 303 54.58 -12.65 41.93
C PRO A 303 53.81 -13.44 40.88
N GLU A 304 53.12 -14.48 41.29
CA GLU A 304 52.01 -15.08 40.53
C GLU A 304 51.12 -15.82 41.53
N VAL A 305 50.13 -15.05 42.01
CA VAL A 305 48.81 -15.42 42.55
C VAL A 305 48.70 -16.79 43.25
N ALA A 306 48.95 -16.79 44.56
CA ALA A 306 48.61 -17.90 45.46
C ALA A 306 47.20 -17.72 46.05
N THR A 307 46.16 -17.77 45.21
CA THR A 307 44.75 -17.84 45.66
C THR A 307 44.14 -19.24 45.52
N ASP A 308 44.76 -20.14 44.75
CA ASP A 308 44.12 -21.39 44.30
C ASP A 308 44.14 -22.55 45.31
N TYR A 309 44.56 -22.31 46.56
CA TYR A 309 44.79 -23.39 47.54
C TYR A 309 43.75 -23.50 48.68
N PHE A 310 42.71 -22.65 48.69
CA PHE A 310 41.70 -22.65 49.75
C PHE A 310 40.28 -22.72 49.19
N ILE A 311 39.56 -23.78 49.51
CA ILE A 311 38.17 -23.98 49.08
C ILE A 311 37.29 -24.13 50.31
N LEU A 312 36.09 -23.57 50.22
CA LEU A 312 35.13 -23.50 51.32
C LEU A 312 33.92 -24.36 50.96
N ALA A 313 33.71 -25.46 51.69
CA ALA A 313 32.62 -26.40 51.43
C ALA A 313 31.61 -26.45 52.60
N VAL A 314 30.31 -26.53 52.25
CA VAL A 314 29.21 -26.80 53.19
C VAL A 314 29.08 -28.32 53.37
N ALA A 315 28.81 -28.76 54.60
CA ALA A 315 29.05 -30.13 55.03
C ALA A 315 27.88 -31.12 54.85
N ASP A 316 28.10 -32.22 54.11
CA ASP A 316 27.44 -33.54 54.33
C ASP A 316 28.52 -34.65 54.25
N PRO A 317 28.60 -35.66 55.15
CA PRO A 317 29.72 -36.60 55.20
C PRO A 317 29.32 -37.97 54.65
N THR A 318 29.93 -38.45 53.56
CA THR A 318 30.34 -39.86 53.32
C THR A 318 30.71 -40.11 51.84
N ASN A 319 32.00 -40.20 51.49
CA ASN A 319 32.53 -41.18 50.51
C ASN A 319 34.04 -41.00 50.23
N ALA A 320 34.68 -42.10 49.82
CA ALA A 320 36.09 -42.22 49.41
C ALA A 320 36.21 -43.25 48.26
N VAL A 321 37.03 -43.01 47.22
CA VAL A 321 37.43 -44.01 46.18
C VAL A 321 38.82 -43.68 45.56
N ALA A 322 39.49 -44.70 44.98
CA ALA A 322 40.88 -44.79 44.47
C ALA A 322 41.00 -44.86 42.92
N GLU A 323 42.19 -44.58 42.35
CA GLU A 323 42.53 -44.62 40.89
C GLU A 323 43.53 -45.72 40.47
N ALA A 324 43.52 -46.11 39.17
CA ALA A 324 44.54 -46.90 38.48
C ALA A 324 44.73 -46.45 37.00
N ASP A 325 45.98 -46.37 36.56
CA ASP A 325 46.51 -45.87 35.27
C ASP A 325 46.82 -47.03 34.29
N SER A 326 46.61 -46.85 32.97
CA SER A 326 47.13 -47.77 31.93
C SER A 326 47.48 -47.11 30.59
N ASP A 327 48.80 -47.12 30.32
CA ASP A 327 49.67 -47.02 29.11
C ASP A 327 49.05 -46.99 27.67
N PRO A 328 49.56 -46.17 26.72
CA PRO A 328 48.91 -45.81 25.45
C PRO A 328 49.40 -46.58 24.20
N LEU A 329 49.66 -47.89 24.27
CA LEU A 329 50.22 -48.65 23.14
C LEU A 329 49.47 -49.96 22.82
N ASN A 330 48.23 -49.89 22.34
CA ASN A 330 47.64 -50.95 21.52
C ASN A 330 46.39 -50.49 20.72
N GLU A 331 46.37 -50.83 19.43
CA GLU A 331 45.44 -50.33 18.38
C GLU A 331 44.06 -51.02 18.33
N ASP A 332 43.51 -51.52 19.44
CA ASP A 332 42.12 -52.01 19.50
C ASP A 332 41.64 -52.05 20.95
N ASN A 333 41.44 -50.88 21.56
CA ASN A 333 41.04 -50.79 22.97
C ASN A 333 39.52 -50.78 23.14
N THR A 334 38.94 -51.97 23.26
CA THR A 334 37.61 -52.13 23.89
C THR A 334 37.79 -52.06 25.42
N VAL A 335 37.52 -50.90 26.03
CA VAL A 335 37.56 -50.75 27.51
C VAL A 335 36.22 -51.19 28.10
N ALA A 336 36.16 -52.44 28.60
CA ALA A 336 34.99 -52.96 29.30
C ALA A 336 35.08 -52.68 30.81
N PHE A 337 34.29 -51.72 31.32
CA PHE A 337 34.14 -51.49 32.75
C PHE A 337 33.17 -52.52 33.36
N VAL A 338 33.68 -53.44 34.19
CA VAL A 338 32.85 -54.37 34.98
C VAL A 338 33.16 -54.15 36.46
N GLY A 339 32.42 -53.24 37.10
CA GLY A 339 32.52 -53.00 38.54
C GLY A 339 31.36 -52.14 39.05
N ALA A 340 30.68 -52.61 40.09
CA ALA A 340 29.55 -51.92 40.70
C ALA A 340 30.03 -50.77 41.62
N TYR A 341 30.03 -49.53 41.15
CA TYR A 341 30.47 -48.35 41.93
C TYR A 341 29.81 -47.01 41.50
N ALA A 342 29.67 -46.14 42.51
CA ALA A 342 29.57 -44.66 42.57
C ALA A 342 28.59 -43.87 41.66
N THR A 343 28.00 -42.81 42.24
CA THR A 343 27.02 -41.86 41.66
C THR A 343 27.65 -40.75 40.78
N SER A 344 28.93 -40.81 40.45
CA SER A 344 29.52 -40.10 39.32
C SER A 344 30.84 -40.76 38.91
N THR A 345 31.18 -40.73 37.62
CA THR A 345 32.42 -41.30 37.08
C THR A 345 32.94 -40.38 35.97
N THR A 346 34.15 -39.85 36.12
CA THR A 346 34.85 -39.09 35.07
C THR A 346 35.84 -40.03 34.38
N ILE A 347 35.81 -40.11 33.05
CA ILE A 347 36.70 -40.98 32.27
C ILE A 347 37.52 -40.08 31.32
N TYR A 348 38.84 -40.08 31.49
CA TYR A 348 39.78 -39.40 30.59
C TYR A 348 40.24 -40.38 29.51
N LEU A 349 40.05 -40.05 28.24
CA LEU A 349 40.48 -40.87 27.12
C LEU A 349 41.40 -40.02 26.23
N HIS A 350 42.68 -40.34 26.23
CA HIS A 350 43.66 -39.70 25.36
C HIS A 350 43.74 -40.45 24.03
N GLY A 351 43.00 -39.98 23.02
CA GLY A 351 43.01 -40.51 21.65
C GLY A 351 44.03 -39.82 20.75
N GLY A 352 44.71 -40.58 19.89
CA GLY A 352 45.59 -40.07 18.83
C GLY A 352 44.80 -39.61 17.60
N SER A 353 45.51 -39.08 16.58
CA SER A 353 44.95 -38.34 15.43
C SER A 353 44.09 -39.12 14.41
N LEU A 354 43.50 -40.26 14.78
CA LEU A 354 42.66 -41.08 13.90
C LEU A 354 41.37 -41.45 14.63
N ALA A 355 40.25 -41.43 13.92
CA ALA A 355 38.90 -41.63 14.45
C ALA A 355 38.77 -42.91 15.29
N ASP A 356 38.83 -42.77 16.61
CA ASP A 356 38.63 -43.85 17.57
C ASP A 356 37.14 -43.96 17.95
N THR A 357 36.58 -45.17 17.85
CA THR A 357 35.19 -45.45 18.28
C THR A 357 35.19 -45.96 19.71
N VAL A 358 34.77 -45.13 20.68
CA VAL A 358 34.66 -45.51 22.09
C VAL A 358 33.27 -46.11 22.37
N THR A 359 33.23 -47.37 22.83
CA THR A 359 32.00 -48.06 23.28
C THR A 359 32.01 -48.22 24.79
N LEU A 360 31.09 -47.56 25.49
CA LEU A 360 30.86 -47.74 26.93
C LEU A 360 29.72 -48.74 27.16
N THR A 361 29.82 -49.64 28.14
CA THR A 361 28.74 -50.58 28.53
C THR A 361 28.52 -50.52 30.05
N TYR A 362 27.36 -50.02 30.51
CA TYR A 362 26.97 -49.99 31.93
C TYR A 362 25.98 -51.10 32.30
N PRO A 363 26.23 -51.86 33.39
CA PRO A 363 25.22 -52.71 34.02
C PRO A 363 24.57 -52.00 35.23
N SER A 364 23.27 -51.73 35.14
CA SER A 364 22.31 -51.46 36.24
C SER A 364 22.03 -50.02 36.71
N SER A 365 20.99 -49.92 37.53
CA SER A 365 19.92 -48.91 37.59
C SER A 365 20.09 -47.77 38.62
N THR A 366 21.32 -47.29 38.86
CA THR A 366 21.59 -46.23 39.85
C THR A 366 22.14 -44.97 39.20
N ALA A 367 21.56 -43.81 39.55
CA ALA A 367 21.85 -42.52 38.96
C ALA A 367 23.28 -42.04 39.27
N GLY A 368 24.05 -41.74 38.22
CA GLY A 368 25.31 -41.02 38.37
C GLY A 368 25.74 -40.27 37.12
N ASN A 369 26.43 -39.14 37.31
CA ASN A 369 26.89 -38.24 36.25
C ASN A 369 28.18 -38.79 35.60
N VAL A 370 28.25 -38.79 34.27
CA VAL A 370 29.44 -39.20 33.50
C VAL A 370 30.02 -37.99 32.77
N THR A 371 31.33 -37.76 32.90
CA THR A 371 32.08 -36.73 32.15
C THR A 371 33.15 -37.41 31.30
N LEU A 372 33.18 -37.11 30.00
CA LEU A 372 34.17 -37.63 29.04
C LEU A 372 35.00 -36.46 28.49
N GLY A 373 36.32 -36.54 28.59
CA GLY A 373 37.27 -35.62 27.95
C GLY A 373 38.03 -36.35 26.85
N LEU A 374 37.92 -35.87 25.61
CA LEU A 374 38.38 -36.56 24.39
C LEU A 374 38.93 -35.56 23.34
N ALA A 375 39.80 -36.03 22.45
CA ALA A 375 40.24 -35.32 21.24
C ALA A 375 39.86 -36.17 20.01
N GLY A 376 39.11 -35.62 19.04
CA GLY A 376 38.70 -36.29 17.81
C GLY A 376 37.18 -36.57 17.66
N SER A 377 36.78 -36.97 16.43
CA SER A 377 35.39 -37.24 16.02
C SER A 377 34.76 -38.44 16.74
N ILE A 378 33.67 -38.21 17.49
CA ILE A 378 32.90 -39.27 18.16
C ILE A 378 31.63 -39.59 17.37
N THR A 379 31.42 -40.87 17.00
CA THR A 379 30.10 -41.41 16.62
C THR A 379 29.66 -42.40 17.69
N ALA A 380 28.91 -41.94 18.70
CA ALA A 380 28.41 -42.82 19.76
C ALA A 380 27.02 -43.35 19.39
N ALA A 381 26.91 -44.65 19.09
CA ALA A 381 25.64 -45.33 18.84
C ALA A 381 25.36 -46.34 19.95
N HIS A 382 24.61 -45.99 21.01
CA HIS A 382 24.25 -46.96 22.06
C HIS A 382 22.88 -46.71 22.73
N THR A 383 22.21 -47.82 23.02
CA THR A 383 20.89 -47.97 23.65
C THR A 383 21.05 -48.14 25.16
N TYR A 384 20.43 -47.30 25.99
CA TYR A 384 20.42 -47.44 27.45
C TYR A 384 19.03 -47.28 28.09
N ALA A 385 18.79 -47.98 29.20
CA ALA A 385 17.62 -47.83 30.07
C ALA A 385 18.08 -47.35 31.45
N TYR A 386 17.65 -46.15 31.88
CA TYR A 386 18.09 -45.51 33.15
C TYR A 386 16.94 -44.95 34.00
N SER A 387 17.18 -44.86 35.32
CA SER A 387 16.38 -44.13 36.33
C SER A 387 16.75 -42.62 36.37
N SER A 388 16.06 -41.83 37.20
CA SER A 388 15.52 -40.50 36.85
C SER A 388 16.33 -39.22 37.17
N THR A 389 17.66 -39.23 37.39
CA THR A 389 18.36 -38.00 37.90
C THR A 389 19.80 -37.68 37.40
N ALA A 390 20.35 -38.32 36.35
CA ALA A 390 21.74 -38.06 35.92
C ALA A 390 21.88 -37.06 34.74
N GLN A 391 22.82 -36.10 34.83
CA GLN A 391 23.26 -35.16 33.77
C GLN A 391 24.50 -35.70 33.01
N PHE A 392 24.58 -35.45 31.70
CA PHE A 392 25.69 -35.87 30.82
C PHE A 392 26.44 -34.63 30.29
N CYS A 393 27.78 -34.62 30.41
CA CYS A 393 28.63 -33.48 30.03
C CYS A 393 29.82 -33.97 29.18
N LEU A 394 29.97 -33.46 27.96
CA LEU A 394 31.13 -33.72 27.09
C LEU A 394 31.94 -32.45 26.89
N ARG A 395 33.27 -32.59 26.93
CA ARG A 395 34.22 -31.51 26.61
C ARG A 395 35.28 -32.05 25.65
N THR A 396 35.47 -31.35 24.54
CA THR A 396 36.56 -31.60 23.59
C THR A 396 37.71 -30.62 23.83
N HIS A 397 38.94 -31.01 23.46
CA HIS A 397 40.15 -30.23 23.67
C HIS A 397 41.02 -30.18 22.40
N GLY A 398 40.76 -29.16 21.57
CA GLY A 398 41.62 -28.68 20.50
C GLY A 398 41.53 -29.42 19.15
N GLY A 399 41.35 -28.66 18.07
CA GLY A 399 41.15 -29.14 16.71
C GLY A 399 39.68 -29.10 16.29
N ASN A 400 39.37 -29.34 15.01
CA ASN A 400 37.97 -29.38 14.55
C ASN A 400 37.32 -30.71 14.96
N ASP A 401 36.33 -30.65 15.84
CA ASP A 401 35.66 -31.81 16.40
C ASP A 401 34.21 -31.95 15.90
N THR A 402 33.67 -33.17 15.93
CA THR A 402 32.26 -33.44 15.65
C THR A 402 31.70 -34.30 16.76
N VAL A 403 30.71 -33.77 17.48
CA VAL A 403 30.00 -34.43 18.56
C VAL A 403 28.62 -34.85 18.03
N ASN A 404 28.47 -36.14 17.74
CA ASN A 404 27.21 -36.74 17.30
C ASN A 404 26.73 -37.78 18.32
N ILE A 405 25.61 -37.50 19.00
CA ILE A 405 24.96 -38.45 19.91
C ILE A 405 23.74 -39.06 19.21
N VAL A 406 23.87 -40.29 18.71
CA VAL A 406 22.78 -40.99 17.99
C VAL A 406 21.94 -41.80 18.98
N ASN A 407 20.75 -41.29 19.32
CA ASN A 407 19.83 -41.95 20.23
C ASN A 407 18.90 -42.93 19.48
N THR A 408 19.10 -44.24 19.65
CA THR A 408 18.31 -45.28 18.95
C THR A 408 17.11 -45.85 19.73
N SER A 409 16.76 -45.32 20.92
CA SER A 409 15.52 -45.75 21.60
C SER A 409 15.04 -44.82 22.74
N ASN A 410 13.84 -44.26 22.61
CA ASN A 410 12.90 -43.88 23.69
C ASN A 410 13.38 -43.03 24.88
N LEU A 411 14.39 -42.16 24.72
CA LEU A 411 14.74 -41.12 25.70
C LEU A 411 14.60 -39.74 25.07
N THR A 412 13.36 -39.24 24.98
CA THR A 412 13.01 -37.97 24.33
C THR A 412 13.03 -36.75 25.28
N ALA A 413 13.88 -36.71 26.32
CA ALA A 413 13.68 -35.68 27.38
C ALA A 413 14.86 -35.41 28.35
N ARG A 414 16.14 -35.61 28.00
CA ARG A 414 17.23 -35.42 28.99
C ARG A 414 18.22 -34.30 28.61
N PRO A 415 18.49 -33.34 29.50
CA PRO A 415 19.40 -32.22 29.25
C PRO A 415 20.88 -32.66 29.20
N MET A 416 21.59 -32.20 28.17
CA MET A 416 23.01 -32.41 27.92
C MET A 416 23.81 -31.10 27.96
N ARG A 417 25.10 -31.17 28.25
CA ARG A 417 26.02 -30.03 28.08
C ARG A 417 27.20 -30.44 27.19
N GLU A 418 27.41 -29.71 26.10
CA GLU A 418 28.46 -29.94 25.11
C GLU A 418 29.33 -28.69 24.96
N PHE A 419 30.66 -28.88 24.95
CA PHE A 419 31.62 -27.80 24.75
C PHE A 419 32.65 -28.21 23.69
N GLY A 420 32.74 -27.47 22.58
CA GLY A 420 33.62 -27.72 21.43
C GLY A 420 35.10 -27.42 21.69
N GLY A 421 35.41 -26.29 22.32
CA GLY A 421 36.79 -25.95 22.67
C GLY A 421 37.44 -25.04 21.63
N ASP A 422 38.64 -25.35 21.13
CA ASP A 422 39.30 -24.57 20.06
C ASP A 422 39.19 -25.35 18.74
N GLY A 423 38.65 -24.76 17.67
CA GLY A 423 38.46 -25.39 16.35
C GLY A 423 37.11 -25.03 15.73
N ASP A 424 36.87 -25.45 14.49
CA ASP A 424 35.53 -25.34 13.88
C ASP A 424 34.73 -26.60 14.19
N ASP A 425 33.86 -26.54 15.19
CA ASP A 425 33.20 -27.72 15.77
C ASP A 425 31.78 -27.94 15.26
N VAL A 426 31.28 -29.18 15.35
CA VAL A 426 29.88 -29.52 15.08
C VAL A 426 29.24 -30.19 16.30
N LEU A 427 28.28 -29.51 16.93
CA LEU A 427 27.60 -29.93 18.17
C LEU A 427 26.12 -30.27 17.91
N ASN A 428 25.61 -31.36 18.49
CA ASN A 428 24.24 -31.85 18.23
C ASN A 428 23.54 -32.30 19.53
N GLY A 429 22.63 -31.47 20.06
CA GLY A 429 21.90 -31.67 21.33
C GLY A 429 20.85 -32.80 21.31
N ALA A 430 20.41 -33.23 20.13
CA ALA A 430 19.41 -34.28 19.96
C ALA A 430 18.04 -33.97 20.60
N GLY A 431 17.81 -34.31 21.87
CA GLY A 431 16.50 -34.12 22.49
C GLY A 431 16.56 -33.98 24.01
N GLY A 432 16.09 -32.86 24.57
CA GLY A 432 16.39 -32.51 25.95
C GLY A 432 16.13 -31.05 26.29
N VAL A 433 17.00 -30.48 27.11
CA VAL A 433 17.15 -29.03 27.36
C VAL A 433 18.66 -28.85 27.44
N ASP A 434 19.26 -28.67 26.29
CA ASP A 434 20.69 -28.86 26.09
C ASP A 434 21.44 -27.53 26.22
N THR A 435 22.72 -27.58 26.50
CA THR A 435 23.62 -26.41 26.48
C THR A 435 24.80 -26.73 25.61
N LEU A 436 24.86 -26.11 24.43
CA LEU A 436 25.91 -26.28 23.44
C LEU A 436 26.74 -25.00 23.42
N ASN A 437 28.05 -25.12 23.63
CA ASN A 437 28.99 -24.01 23.52
C ASN A 437 30.09 -24.38 22.53
N GLY A 438 30.15 -23.69 21.40
CA GLY A 438 31.15 -23.90 20.35
C GLY A 438 32.57 -23.69 20.87
N GLY A 439 32.83 -22.55 21.49
CA GLY A 439 34.16 -22.19 21.97
C GLY A 439 34.86 -21.25 21.01
N ALA A 440 36.12 -21.48 20.66
CA ALA A 440 36.88 -20.64 19.75
C ALA A 440 36.98 -21.26 18.35
N GLY A 441 36.51 -20.57 17.32
CA GLY A 441 36.47 -21.08 15.94
C GLY A 441 35.10 -20.83 15.32
N ASP A 442 34.86 -21.36 14.11
CA ASP A 442 33.60 -21.18 13.41
C ASP A 442 32.71 -22.44 13.50
N ASP A 443 31.84 -22.44 14.50
CA ASP A 443 31.13 -23.64 14.96
C ASP A 443 29.76 -23.84 14.31
N THR A 444 29.29 -25.08 14.26
CA THR A 444 27.95 -25.47 13.79
C THR A 444 27.17 -26.13 14.92
N LEU A 445 26.08 -25.51 15.37
CA LEU A 445 25.28 -25.97 16.50
C LEU A 445 23.88 -26.41 16.04
N ARG A 446 23.43 -27.58 16.53
CA ARG A 446 22.08 -28.12 16.33
C ARG A 446 21.44 -28.43 17.68
N GLY A 447 20.38 -27.73 18.06
CA GLY A 447 19.68 -27.96 19.32
C GLY A 447 18.90 -29.28 19.30
N GLY A 448 18.06 -29.45 18.26
CA GLY A 448 17.12 -30.56 18.20
C GLY A 448 15.85 -30.28 19.01
N LEU A 449 15.29 -31.32 19.63
CA LEU A 449 14.06 -31.18 20.44
C LEU A 449 14.39 -30.61 21.82
N GLY A 450 13.69 -29.58 22.30
CA GLY A 450 13.96 -29.06 23.64
C GLY A 450 14.00 -27.55 23.71
N ASN A 451 14.36 -26.99 24.86
CA ASN A 451 14.60 -25.55 24.95
C ASN A 451 16.07 -25.34 25.25
N ASP A 452 16.88 -25.21 24.21
CA ASP A 452 18.33 -25.34 24.33
C ASP A 452 19.02 -23.99 24.49
N LEU A 453 20.24 -23.99 25.04
CA LEU A 453 21.14 -22.85 25.05
C LEU A 453 22.25 -23.10 24.03
N LEU A 454 22.27 -22.33 22.94
CA LEU A 454 23.20 -22.47 21.83
C LEU A 454 24.11 -21.25 21.76
N ASP A 455 25.36 -21.41 22.18
CA ASP A 455 26.38 -20.36 22.16
C ASP A 455 27.49 -20.71 21.17
N GLY A 456 27.61 -19.95 20.08
CA GLY A 456 28.68 -20.16 19.10
C GLY A 456 30.07 -19.76 19.59
N GLY A 457 30.20 -19.07 20.74
CA GLY A 457 31.49 -18.65 21.26
C GLY A 457 32.24 -17.62 20.39
N THR A 458 33.57 -17.63 20.44
CA THR A 458 34.45 -16.66 19.78
C THR A 458 34.94 -17.17 18.42
N GLY A 459 34.30 -16.74 17.32
CA GLY A 459 34.68 -17.14 15.95
C GLY A 459 35.18 -16.03 15.04
N THR A 460 35.49 -16.37 13.78
CA THR A 460 35.82 -15.39 12.73
C THR A 460 34.57 -14.78 12.08
N GLY A 461 33.39 -15.28 12.48
CA GLY A 461 32.09 -14.69 12.18
C GLY A 461 31.17 -15.62 11.39
N THR A 462 31.41 -16.93 11.39
CA THR A 462 30.56 -17.90 10.68
C THR A 462 29.96 -18.98 11.58
N ASN A 463 29.82 -18.72 12.88
CA ASN A 463 29.10 -19.63 13.78
C ASN A 463 27.66 -19.81 13.27
N THR A 464 27.28 -21.05 13.03
CA THR A 464 26.10 -21.45 12.26
C THR A 464 25.13 -22.25 13.12
N LEU A 465 23.91 -21.77 13.23
CA LEU A 465 22.77 -22.52 13.72
C LEU A 465 22.23 -23.40 12.58
N VAL A 466 22.03 -24.70 12.81
CA VAL A 466 21.38 -25.59 11.85
C VAL A 466 20.23 -26.32 12.52
N GLU A 467 19.03 -26.12 12.00
CA GLU A 467 17.84 -26.82 12.52
C GLU A 467 16.93 -27.27 11.38
N SER A 468 16.29 -28.43 11.56
CA SER A 468 15.41 -29.00 10.55
C SER A 468 14.20 -29.67 11.18
N GLY A 469 13.00 -29.32 10.72
CA GLY A 469 11.79 -29.88 11.29
C GLY A 469 10.53 -29.55 10.48
N ASN A 470 9.52 -30.41 10.61
CA ASN A 470 8.20 -30.19 10.02
C ASN A 470 7.36 -29.24 10.87
N VAL A 471 7.86 -28.02 11.10
CA VAL A 471 7.31 -27.01 12.00
C VAL A 471 7.57 -25.61 11.43
N SER A 472 6.80 -24.63 11.91
CA SER A 472 7.08 -23.23 11.65
C SER A 472 8.20 -22.73 12.56
N PHE A 473 9.06 -21.86 12.04
CA PHE A 473 10.19 -21.29 12.79
C PHE A 473 9.97 -19.81 13.09
N THR A 474 10.36 -19.36 14.28
CA THR A 474 10.46 -17.93 14.63
C THR A 474 11.88 -17.65 15.12
N LEU A 475 12.64 -16.89 14.34
CA LEU A 475 14.04 -16.60 14.58
C LEU A 475 14.26 -15.13 14.95
N THR A 476 15.02 -14.92 16.02
CA THR A 476 15.58 -13.64 16.41
C THR A 476 17.09 -13.76 16.59
N ASN A 477 17.80 -12.64 16.77
CA ASN A 477 19.23 -12.66 17.07
C ASN A 477 19.59 -13.38 18.38
N THR A 478 18.61 -13.64 19.25
CA THR A 478 18.78 -14.23 20.59
C THR A 478 17.93 -15.47 20.84
N SER A 479 17.08 -15.90 19.91
CA SER A 479 16.21 -17.07 20.10
C SER A 479 15.76 -17.72 18.80
N LEU A 480 15.52 -19.03 18.84
CA LEU A 480 14.83 -19.80 17.79
C LEU A 480 13.66 -20.56 18.42
N ALA A 481 12.45 -20.37 17.92
CA ALA A 481 11.31 -21.22 18.25
C ALA A 481 10.90 -22.08 17.04
N GLY A 482 10.56 -23.34 17.24
CA GLY A 482 10.12 -24.28 16.19
C GLY A 482 10.14 -25.73 16.66
N VAL A 483 11.26 -26.43 16.45
CA VAL A 483 11.49 -27.78 16.98
C VAL A 483 11.63 -27.74 18.51
N GLY A 484 12.18 -26.63 18.98
CA GLY A 484 12.40 -26.26 20.37
C GLY A 484 12.11 -24.78 20.63
N THR A 485 12.37 -24.28 21.84
CA THR A 485 12.49 -22.84 22.13
C THR A 485 13.88 -22.54 22.67
N ASP A 486 14.80 -22.25 21.75
CA ASP A 486 16.22 -22.15 22.02
C ASP A 486 16.63 -20.70 22.28
N THR A 487 17.60 -20.54 23.17
CA THR A 487 18.32 -19.28 23.42
C THR A 487 19.62 -19.28 22.64
N LEU A 488 19.86 -18.22 21.87
CA LEU A 488 20.99 -18.10 20.96
C LEU A 488 21.98 -17.04 21.47
N ALA A 489 23.27 -17.37 21.41
CA ALA A 489 24.37 -16.44 21.66
C ALA A 489 25.47 -16.63 20.60
N ASN A 490 26.11 -15.53 20.21
CA ASN A 490 27.29 -15.53 19.32
C ASN A 490 27.17 -16.31 18.00
N LEU A 491 25.96 -16.45 17.45
CA LEU A 491 25.68 -17.08 16.16
C LEU A 491 25.53 -16.03 15.04
N GLN A 492 26.18 -16.22 13.90
CA GLN A 492 26.15 -15.27 12.76
C GLN A 492 25.33 -15.79 11.57
N VAL A 493 25.15 -17.10 11.44
CA VAL A 493 24.43 -17.72 10.32
C VAL A 493 23.34 -18.64 10.87
N ALA A 494 22.18 -18.67 10.20
CA ALA A 494 21.12 -19.64 10.49
C ALA A 494 20.72 -20.41 9.23
N ASN A 495 20.77 -21.74 9.29
CA ASN A 495 20.38 -22.62 8.21
C ASN A 495 19.19 -23.47 8.67
N LEU A 496 18.00 -23.12 8.19
CA LEU A 496 16.75 -23.70 8.66
C LEU A 496 16.06 -24.46 7.51
N THR A 497 15.60 -25.67 7.78
CA THR A 497 14.91 -26.50 6.78
C THR A 497 13.55 -26.95 7.30
N GLY A 498 12.49 -26.61 6.57
CA GLY A 498 11.13 -27.04 6.85
C GLY A 498 10.88 -28.48 6.39
N GLY A 499 9.69 -28.98 6.71
CA GLY A 499 9.32 -30.36 6.46
C GLY A 499 8.41 -30.52 5.24
N THR A 500 7.48 -31.47 5.31
CA THR A 500 6.54 -31.80 4.22
C THR A 500 5.20 -31.06 4.32
N SER A 501 4.90 -30.42 5.44
CA SER A 501 3.72 -29.56 5.59
C SER A 501 4.04 -28.12 5.20
N THR A 502 3.02 -27.30 5.00
CA THR A 502 3.18 -25.85 4.88
C THR A 502 3.81 -25.28 6.16
N ASN A 503 4.94 -24.60 6.02
CA ASN A 503 5.69 -24.01 7.13
C ASN A 503 5.79 -22.49 6.99
N THR A 504 5.83 -21.80 8.14
CA THR A 504 6.03 -20.35 8.21
C THR A 504 7.35 -20.05 8.91
N PHE A 505 8.18 -19.20 8.32
CA PHE A 505 9.46 -18.77 8.87
C PHE A 505 9.37 -17.28 9.20
N THR A 506 9.28 -16.95 10.48
CA THR A 506 9.23 -15.56 10.97
C THR A 506 10.63 -15.10 11.35
N VAL A 507 11.16 -14.09 10.67
CA VAL A 507 12.56 -13.61 10.80
C VAL A 507 12.67 -12.15 11.24
N SER A 508 11.61 -11.60 11.83
CA SER A 508 11.51 -10.19 12.22
C SER A 508 12.65 -9.73 13.16
N GLY A 509 13.20 -10.62 13.99
CA GLY A 509 14.29 -10.29 14.92
C GLY A 509 15.70 -10.67 14.44
N TRP A 510 15.84 -11.26 13.25
CA TRP A 510 17.13 -11.73 12.72
C TRP A 510 17.75 -10.69 11.79
N THR A 511 19.01 -10.33 11.96
CA THR A 511 19.67 -9.27 11.17
C THR A 511 20.97 -9.74 10.50
N ARG A 512 21.09 -11.06 10.26
CA ARG A 512 22.32 -11.69 9.79
C ARG A 512 22.03 -12.62 8.61
N ALA A 513 23.02 -13.43 8.21
CA ALA A 513 22.91 -14.30 7.04
C ALA A 513 22.18 -15.63 7.33
N GLY A 514 21.70 -16.31 6.30
CA GLY A 514 21.14 -17.66 6.45
C GLY A 514 20.73 -18.35 5.15
N SER A 515 20.61 -19.68 5.19
CA SER A 515 20.09 -20.50 4.10
C SER A 515 18.81 -21.22 4.52
N PHE A 516 17.67 -20.78 3.97
CA PHE A 516 16.35 -21.22 4.41
C PHE A 516 15.71 -22.05 3.30
N VAL A 517 15.20 -23.21 3.67
CA VAL A 517 14.53 -24.15 2.75
C VAL A 517 13.14 -24.43 3.29
N GLY A 518 12.09 -24.09 2.53
CA GLY A 518 10.69 -24.34 2.92
C GLY A 518 10.39 -25.83 3.14
N GLY A 519 11.04 -26.70 2.35
CA GLY A 519 10.93 -28.14 2.45
C GLY A 519 10.17 -28.74 1.27
N GLY A 520 9.43 -29.83 1.52
CA GLY A 520 8.56 -30.49 0.54
C GLY A 520 7.10 -30.03 0.59
N GLY A 521 6.76 -29.10 1.49
CA GLY A 521 5.44 -28.51 1.60
C GLY A 521 5.09 -27.60 0.44
N THR A 522 3.80 -27.47 0.12
CA THR A 522 3.33 -26.41 -0.77
C THR A 522 2.86 -25.23 0.08
N GLY A 523 3.16 -23.99 -0.37
CA GLY A 523 2.67 -22.79 0.30
C GLY A 523 3.56 -22.24 1.42
N ASP A 524 4.82 -22.68 1.51
CA ASP A 524 5.74 -22.23 2.56
C ASP A 524 5.93 -20.71 2.49
N THR A 525 5.91 -20.10 3.68
CA THR A 525 5.81 -18.64 3.86
C THR A 525 7.01 -18.09 4.62
N ILE A 526 7.62 -17.03 4.09
CA ILE A 526 8.60 -16.22 4.82
C ILE A 526 7.92 -14.95 5.36
N VAL A 527 8.16 -14.60 6.63
CA VAL A 527 7.52 -13.46 7.31
C VAL A 527 8.60 -12.57 7.93
N ALA A 528 8.57 -11.27 7.64
CA ALA A 528 9.45 -10.29 8.26
C ALA A 528 8.69 -8.99 8.55
N SER A 529 8.68 -8.57 9.82
CA SER A 529 8.10 -7.29 10.26
C SER A 529 9.18 -6.42 10.89
N LYS A 530 9.60 -5.38 10.17
CA LYS A 530 10.73 -4.50 10.52
C LYS A 530 10.57 -3.12 9.87
N ASN A 531 11.02 -2.07 10.56
CA ASN A 531 11.06 -0.71 10.01
C ASN A 531 12.31 -0.50 9.12
N VAL A 532 12.37 -1.17 7.97
CA VAL A 532 13.53 -1.21 7.06
C VAL A 532 13.09 -1.41 5.62
N ASN A 533 13.99 -1.16 4.67
CA ASN A 533 13.78 -1.55 3.27
C ASN A 533 14.01 -3.05 3.08
N PHE A 534 13.19 -3.67 2.24
CA PHE A 534 13.25 -5.08 1.87
C PHE A 534 13.54 -5.25 0.37
N THR A 535 14.30 -6.29 0.04
CA THR A 535 14.47 -6.77 -1.34
C THR A 535 14.13 -8.25 -1.40
N LEU A 536 13.12 -8.60 -2.20
CA LEU A 536 12.57 -9.94 -2.35
C LEU A 536 12.78 -10.45 -3.78
N SER A 537 13.28 -11.69 -3.88
CA SER A 537 13.49 -12.42 -5.12
C SER A 537 13.11 -13.90 -4.89
N ASN A 538 13.02 -14.71 -5.94
CA ASN A 538 12.84 -16.17 -5.77
C ASN A 538 13.98 -16.82 -4.99
N ALA A 539 15.17 -16.21 -5.03
CA ALA A 539 16.40 -16.77 -4.46
C ALA A 539 16.74 -16.16 -3.11
N SER A 540 16.15 -15.03 -2.71
CA SER A 540 16.61 -14.30 -1.52
C SER A 540 15.57 -13.36 -0.90
N LEU A 541 15.73 -13.13 0.41
CA LEU A 541 15.16 -12.00 1.13
C LEU A 541 16.28 -11.23 1.83
N GLN A 542 16.38 -9.93 1.54
CA GLN A 542 17.35 -9.03 2.15
C GLN A 542 16.64 -7.85 2.81
N SER A 543 17.24 -7.30 3.87
CA SER A 543 16.83 -6.00 4.40
C SER A 543 18.00 -5.09 4.75
N SER A 544 17.74 -3.79 4.77
CA SER A 544 18.77 -2.75 4.96
C SER A 544 19.49 -2.76 6.33
N ASP A 545 19.00 -3.53 7.30
CA ASP A 545 19.62 -3.76 8.61
C ASP A 545 20.62 -4.94 8.63
N GLY A 546 20.87 -5.58 7.49
CA GLY A 546 21.86 -6.65 7.34
C GLY A 546 21.29 -8.07 7.23
N LEU A 547 19.96 -8.26 7.29
CA LEU A 547 19.35 -9.55 6.94
C LEU A 547 19.73 -9.95 5.52
N ASN A 548 20.26 -11.16 5.35
CA ASN A 548 20.63 -11.69 4.04
C ASN A 548 20.34 -13.20 3.96
N LEU A 549 19.15 -13.56 3.50
CA LEU A 549 18.71 -14.94 3.42
C LEU A 549 18.74 -15.44 1.98
N SER A 550 19.32 -16.62 1.77
CA SER A 550 19.06 -17.45 0.59
C SER A 550 17.78 -18.24 0.82
N LEU A 551 16.88 -18.25 -0.16
CA LEU A 551 15.59 -18.92 -0.10
C LEU A 551 15.49 -20.04 -1.12
N SER A 552 14.84 -21.14 -0.74
CA SER A 552 14.45 -22.22 -1.64
C SER A 552 13.12 -22.83 -1.18
N GLY A 553 12.19 -23.09 -2.09
CA GLY A 553 10.91 -23.74 -1.78
C GLY A 553 9.83 -22.82 -1.19
N PHE A 554 10.08 -21.52 -1.03
CA PHE A 554 9.08 -20.56 -0.58
C PHE A 554 8.19 -20.11 -1.75
N THR A 555 6.88 -20.04 -1.51
CA THR A 555 5.91 -19.55 -2.51
C THR A 555 5.02 -18.42 -1.97
N LYS A 556 5.21 -18.04 -0.70
CA LYS A 556 4.54 -16.91 -0.06
C LYS A 556 5.52 -16.04 0.71
N ALA A 557 5.28 -14.74 0.73
CA ALA A 557 6.02 -13.79 1.56
C ALA A 557 5.07 -12.79 2.25
N THR A 558 5.29 -12.50 3.53
CA THR A 558 4.61 -11.44 4.27
C THR A 558 5.65 -10.47 4.80
N LEU A 559 5.70 -9.27 4.23
CA LEU A 559 6.67 -8.23 4.60
C LEU A 559 5.91 -7.02 5.16
N THR A 560 6.26 -6.61 6.36
CA THR A 560 5.63 -5.50 7.05
C THR A 560 6.69 -4.48 7.46
N GLY A 561 6.56 -3.26 6.94
CA GLY A 561 7.28 -2.08 7.34
C GLY A 561 6.87 -1.59 8.72
N GLY A 562 7.50 -0.52 9.18
CA GLY A 562 7.26 0.08 10.48
C GLY A 562 6.71 1.49 10.38
N ALA A 563 7.26 2.38 11.21
CA ALA A 563 6.80 3.76 11.30
C ALA A 563 7.62 4.76 10.45
N GLY A 564 8.61 4.28 9.70
CA GLY A 564 9.42 5.09 8.80
C GLY A 564 9.14 4.73 7.34
N ASN A 565 9.69 5.52 6.43
CA ASN A 565 9.57 5.26 4.99
C ASN A 565 10.31 3.98 4.63
N ASN A 566 9.59 2.97 4.15
CA ASN A 566 10.12 1.68 3.80
C ASN A 566 9.90 1.39 2.31
N SER A 567 10.88 0.77 1.68
CA SER A 567 10.80 0.32 0.29
C SER A 567 10.75 -1.19 0.21
N PHE A 568 9.83 -1.72 -0.60
CA PHE A 568 9.71 -3.12 -0.95
C PHE A 568 10.11 -3.31 -2.41
N THR A 569 11.34 -3.74 -2.64
CA THR A 569 11.81 -4.09 -3.99
C THR A 569 11.51 -5.55 -4.29
N VAL A 570 10.71 -5.82 -5.32
CA VAL A 570 10.31 -7.15 -5.76
C VAL A 570 10.92 -7.41 -7.15
N GLY A 571 11.95 -8.25 -7.19
CA GLY A 571 12.68 -8.55 -8.42
C GLY A 571 12.00 -9.63 -9.26
N ASP A 572 12.51 -10.86 -9.16
CA ASP A 572 12.02 -11.99 -9.95
C ASP A 572 10.99 -12.85 -9.21
N TRP A 573 10.54 -12.46 -8.02
CA TRP A 573 9.59 -13.24 -7.21
C TRP A 573 8.38 -13.72 -8.03
N THR A 574 8.01 -14.99 -7.89
CA THR A 574 6.89 -15.62 -8.64
C THR A 574 5.76 -16.09 -7.73
N GLY A 575 5.99 -16.16 -6.42
CA GLY A 575 4.98 -16.50 -5.43
C GLY A 575 3.96 -15.39 -5.16
N THR A 576 3.01 -15.65 -4.27
CA THR A 576 2.09 -14.62 -3.75
C THR A 576 2.72 -13.88 -2.58
N GLY A 577 2.19 -12.73 -2.18
CA GLY A 577 2.68 -12.07 -0.97
C GLY A 577 1.79 -10.99 -0.41
N ILE A 578 2.07 -10.58 0.82
CA ILE A 578 1.44 -9.45 1.50
C ILE A 578 2.54 -8.43 1.80
N LEU A 579 2.40 -7.22 1.29
CA LEU A 579 3.29 -6.10 1.58
C LEU A 579 2.50 -5.04 2.34
N THR A 580 3.00 -4.63 3.50
CA THR A 580 2.35 -3.64 4.36
C THR A 580 3.35 -2.57 4.74
N GLY A 581 3.19 -1.32 4.31
CA GLY A 581 4.16 -0.25 4.61
C GLY A 581 4.15 0.20 6.07
N GLY A 582 2.96 0.34 6.65
CA GLY A 582 2.79 0.79 8.03
C GLY A 582 2.43 2.28 8.07
N THR A 583 3.15 3.07 8.85
CA THR A 583 2.99 4.53 8.84
C THR A 583 4.25 5.16 8.26
N GLY A 584 4.12 6.08 7.31
CA GLY A 584 5.27 6.63 6.61
C GLY A 584 4.88 6.95 5.17
N ILE A 585 5.88 7.21 4.33
CA ILE A 585 5.71 7.15 2.88
C ILE A 585 6.45 5.89 2.42
N ASP A 586 5.67 4.87 2.07
CA ASP A 586 6.17 3.56 1.72
C ASP A 586 6.11 3.32 0.21
N THR A 587 7.13 2.64 -0.31
CA THR A 587 7.36 2.50 -1.75
C THR A 587 7.37 1.04 -2.18
N LEU A 588 6.58 0.68 -3.18
CA LEU A 588 6.71 -0.57 -3.92
C LEU A 588 7.61 -0.34 -5.13
N ALA A 589 8.62 -1.18 -5.35
CA ALA A 589 9.41 -1.18 -6.58
C ALA A 589 9.37 -2.57 -7.22
N ALA A 590 9.00 -2.68 -8.49
CA ALA A 590 8.95 -3.95 -9.21
C ALA A 590 9.51 -3.82 -10.64
N THR A 591 10.34 -4.78 -11.06
CA THR A 591 10.94 -4.80 -12.40
C THR A 591 10.55 -6.08 -13.12
N ARG A 592 9.69 -5.99 -14.13
CA ARG A 592 9.21 -7.15 -14.90
C ARG A 592 8.93 -6.76 -16.36
N ASN A 593 9.40 -7.59 -17.28
CA ASN A 593 8.98 -7.54 -18.69
C ASN A 593 7.64 -8.28 -18.88
N ALA A 594 6.54 -7.69 -18.37
CA ALA A 594 5.20 -8.23 -18.48
C ALA A 594 4.16 -7.16 -18.12
N ASN A 595 2.91 -7.29 -18.59
CA ASN A 595 1.82 -6.40 -18.22
C ASN A 595 1.56 -6.40 -16.71
N LEU A 596 1.51 -5.24 -16.07
CA LEU A 596 1.25 -5.09 -14.63
C LEU A 596 -0.03 -4.30 -14.41
N THR A 597 -0.85 -4.74 -13.45
CA THR A 597 -1.98 -3.95 -12.96
C THR A 597 -1.80 -3.69 -11.48
N LEU A 598 -1.74 -2.41 -11.13
CA LEU A 598 -1.53 -1.89 -9.79
C LEU A 598 -2.82 -1.21 -9.29
N THR A 599 -3.24 -1.59 -8.09
CA THR A 599 -4.27 -0.90 -7.32
C THR A 599 -3.72 -0.55 -5.94
N THR A 600 -4.43 0.24 -5.15
CA THR A 600 -4.06 0.50 -3.75
C THR A 600 -3.97 -0.77 -2.88
N THR A 601 -4.58 -1.87 -3.33
CA THR A 601 -4.69 -3.13 -2.58
C THR A 601 -3.97 -4.30 -3.24
N SER A 602 -3.46 -4.15 -4.47
CA SER A 602 -2.86 -5.29 -5.19
C SER A 602 -1.89 -4.91 -6.30
N LEU A 603 -0.93 -5.80 -6.58
CA LEU A 603 -0.16 -5.84 -7.82
C LEU A 603 -0.34 -7.22 -8.47
N THR A 604 -0.77 -7.23 -9.73
CA THR A 604 -1.07 -8.47 -10.47
C THR A 604 -0.46 -8.50 -11.87
N THR A 605 -0.07 -9.70 -12.31
CA THR A 605 0.31 -10.00 -13.70
C THR A 605 0.16 -11.50 -14.01
N THR A 606 0.10 -11.87 -15.28
CA THR A 606 0.05 -13.27 -15.69
C THR A 606 1.40 -13.96 -15.39
N GLY A 607 1.36 -15.13 -14.75
CA GLY A 607 2.59 -15.87 -14.36
C GLY A 607 3.27 -15.35 -13.08
N PHE A 608 2.66 -14.38 -12.39
CA PHE A 608 3.07 -13.89 -11.07
C PHE A 608 1.99 -14.17 -10.05
N GLY A 609 2.36 -14.68 -8.88
CA GLY A 609 1.44 -14.71 -7.75
C GLY A 609 1.07 -13.28 -7.36
N ALA A 610 -0.24 -13.01 -7.23
CA ALA A 610 -0.72 -11.69 -6.83
C ALA A 610 -0.09 -11.25 -5.50
N LEU A 611 0.31 -9.98 -5.44
CA LEU A 611 0.67 -9.32 -4.18
C LEU A 611 -0.54 -8.57 -3.65
N THR A 612 -0.82 -8.72 -2.36
CA THR A 612 -1.75 -7.88 -1.60
C THR A 612 -0.96 -6.74 -0.96
N LEU A 613 -1.46 -5.52 -1.11
CA LEU A 613 -0.81 -4.28 -0.69
C LEU A 613 -1.66 -3.58 0.38
N SER A 614 -1.02 -2.90 1.34
CA SER A 614 -1.70 -2.03 2.30
C SER A 614 -0.73 -0.98 2.86
N GLY A 615 -1.14 0.30 2.85
CA GLY A 615 -0.29 1.42 3.29
C GLY A 615 0.96 1.58 2.42
N LEU A 616 0.76 1.65 1.09
CA LEU A 616 1.81 2.00 0.12
C LEU A 616 1.36 3.28 -0.58
N GLU A 617 2.18 4.31 -0.55
CA GLU A 617 1.86 5.64 -1.10
C GLU A 617 2.60 5.92 -2.42
N VAL A 618 3.65 5.16 -2.71
CA VAL A 618 4.47 5.32 -3.92
C VAL A 618 4.69 3.96 -4.59
N ALA A 619 4.66 3.93 -5.91
CA ALA A 619 5.08 2.75 -6.68
C ALA A 619 6.05 3.09 -7.82
N GLN A 620 6.99 2.21 -8.08
CA GLN A 620 7.90 2.27 -9.22
C GLN A 620 7.82 0.94 -9.97
N LEU A 621 7.29 0.97 -11.20
CA LEU A 621 7.17 -0.20 -12.06
C LEU A 621 8.08 0.00 -13.28
N THR A 622 8.92 -1.00 -13.55
CA THR A 622 9.86 -0.97 -14.68
C THR A 622 9.66 -2.19 -15.57
N GLY A 623 9.48 -1.95 -16.86
CA GLY A 623 9.29 -2.92 -17.92
C GLY A 623 10.57 -3.60 -18.37
N GLY A 624 10.51 -4.17 -19.57
CA GLY A 624 11.66 -4.78 -20.24
C GLY A 624 11.83 -4.24 -21.65
N ALA A 625 12.27 -5.11 -22.56
CA ALA A 625 12.48 -4.77 -23.97
C ALA A 625 11.35 -5.29 -24.87
N GLY A 626 10.15 -5.45 -24.32
CA GLY A 626 8.99 -5.89 -25.10
C GLY A 626 7.74 -5.26 -24.54
N ASP A 627 6.70 -5.22 -25.37
CA ASP A 627 5.46 -4.50 -25.14
C ASP A 627 4.81 -4.86 -23.79
N ASN A 628 4.62 -3.87 -22.94
CA ASN A 628 4.11 -3.97 -21.59
C ASN A 628 2.94 -3.00 -21.40
N THR A 629 1.86 -3.48 -20.79
CA THR A 629 0.78 -2.63 -20.30
C THR A 629 0.90 -2.44 -18.79
N PHE A 630 1.21 -1.24 -18.35
CA PHE A 630 1.21 -0.84 -16.94
C PHE A 630 -0.04 -0.02 -16.65
N ASN A 631 -0.96 -0.60 -15.89
CA ASN A 631 -2.18 0.06 -15.49
C ASN A 631 -2.19 0.34 -13.98
N ALA A 632 -2.04 1.62 -13.62
CA ALA A 632 -2.12 2.12 -12.26
C ALA A 632 -3.34 3.03 -12.03
N SER A 633 -4.36 2.97 -12.89
CA SER A 633 -5.52 3.87 -12.84
C SER A 633 -6.33 3.79 -11.53
N ALA A 634 -6.16 2.72 -10.76
CA ALA A 634 -6.79 2.50 -9.46
C ALA A 634 -5.81 2.66 -8.27
N PHE A 635 -4.61 3.19 -8.51
CA PHE A 635 -3.67 3.59 -7.47
C PHE A 635 -3.83 5.09 -7.19
N THR A 636 -3.92 5.45 -5.92
CA THR A 636 -4.17 6.85 -5.50
C THR A 636 -2.90 7.62 -5.14
N GLY A 637 -1.79 6.91 -4.96
CA GLY A 637 -0.48 7.49 -4.69
C GLY A 637 0.27 7.84 -5.97
N ASN A 638 1.49 8.34 -5.84
CA ASN A 638 2.31 8.68 -7.00
C ASN A 638 2.95 7.42 -7.59
N VAL A 639 2.95 7.29 -8.91
CA VAL A 639 3.64 6.21 -9.62
C VAL A 639 4.77 6.72 -10.50
N THR A 640 5.80 5.89 -10.62
CA THR A 640 6.80 5.98 -11.69
C THR A 640 6.65 4.75 -12.56
N LEU A 641 6.24 4.94 -13.82
CA LEU A 641 6.09 3.87 -14.81
C LEU A 641 7.19 4.05 -15.86
N ILE A 642 8.01 3.03 -16.06
CA ILE A 642 9.10 3.04 -17.03
C ILE A 642 8.91 1.85 -17.97
N GLY A 643 8.58 2.09 -19.24
CA GLY A 643 8.42 1.05 -20.25
C GLY A 643 9.75 0.41 -20.64
N SER A 644 10.72 1.27 -20.98
CA SER A 644 12.09 0.97 -21.44
C SER A 644 12.20 0.68 -22.93
N GLY A 645 11.61 -0.39 -23.45
CA GLY A 645 11.59 -0.63 -24.90
C GLY A 645 10.51 -1.62 -25.30
N GLY A 646 10.08 -1.56 -26.57
CA GLY A 646 8.81 -2.15 -27.01
C GLY A 646 7.70 -1.10 -27.04
N ASP A 647 6.58 -1.41 -27.71
CA ASP A 647 5.45 -0.48 -27.79
C ASP A 647 4.61 -0.60 -26.50
N ASP A 648 4.87 0.23 -25.49
CA ASP A 648 4.29 0.14 -24.16
C ASP A 648 2.99 0.96 -24.00
N VAL A 649 2.16 0.56 -23.04
CA VAL A 649 0.94 1.28 -22.63
C VAL A 649 1.07 1.62 -21.15
N LEU A 650 1.25 2.90 -20.85
CA LEU A 650 1.48 3.40 -19.50
C LEU A 650 0.29 4.26 -19.05
N ILE A 651 -0.39 3.82 -18.01
CA ILE A 651 -1.57 4.49 -17.45
C ILE A 651 -1.30 4.80 -15.97
N GLY A 652 -1.15 6.08 -15.65
CA GLY A 652 -1.03 6.61 -14.29
C GLY A 652 -2.33 6.55 -13.50
N GLY A 653 -2.27 7.03 -12.27
CA GLY A 653 -3.32 6.97 -11.26
C GLY A 653 -3.89 8.35 -10.91
N GLY A 654 -4.16 8.54 -9.62
CA GLY A 654 -4.64 9.82 -9.07
C GLY A 654 -3.56 10.70 -8.43
N GLY A 655 -2.30 10.26 -8.46
CA GLY A 655 -1.14 10.96 -7.90
C GLY A 655 -0.46 11.87 -8.91
N ALA A 656 0.62 12.55 -8.50
CA ALA A 656 1.50 13.25 -9.43
C ALA A 656 2.52 12.26 -9.99
N ASP A 657 2.29 11.80 -11.21
CA ASP A 657 2.93 10.61 -11.76
C ASP A 657 4.06 10.95 -12.73
N LEU A 658 4.97 9.99 -12.90
CA LEU A 658 6.06 10.04 -13.87
C LEU A 658 5.95 8.83 -14.80
N LEU A 659 5.63 9.06 -16.07
CA LEU A 659 5.59 8.05 -17.11
C LEU A 659 6.74 8.30 -18.09
N SER A 660 7.55 7.29 -18.34
CA SER A 660 8.61 7.26 -19.37
C SER A 660 8.39 6.05 -20.25
N GLY A 661 8.06 6.29 -21.51
CA GLY A 661 7.83 5.27 -22.54
C GLY A 661 9.11 4.48 -22.78
N GLY A 662 10.12 5.14 -23.35
CA GLY A 662 11.44 4.55 -23.57
C GLY A 662 11.79 4.60 -25.05
N ASP A 663 12.38 3.53 -25.57
CA ASP A 663 12.51 3.37 -27.03
C ASP A 663 11.22 2.75 -27.60
N ASP A 664 10.93 2.98 -28.89
CA ASP A 664 9.74 2.49 -29.62
C ASP A 664 8.46 3.31 -29.36
N ASN A 665 7.27 2.88 -29.80
CA ASN A 665 6.09 3.74 -29.87
C ASN A 665 5.14 3.49 -28.69
N ASP A 666 5.09 4.45 -27.78
CA ASP A 666 4.40 4.28 -26.51
C ASP A 666 3.06 5.04 -26.45
N LEU A 667 2.15 4.53 -25.64
CA LEU A 667 0.89 5.19 -25.30
C LEU A 667 0.90 5.60 -23.83
N LEU A 668 0.73 6.90 -23.58
CA LEU A 668 0.81 7.50 -22.25
C LEU A 668 -0.53 8.12 -21.85
N THR A 669 -1.01 7.78 -20.65
CA THR A 669 -2.16 8.41 -19.99
C THR A 669 -1.77 8.78 -18.57
N GLY A 670 -1.68 10.08 -18.26
CA GLY A 670 -1.29 10.56 -16.92
C GLY A 670 -2.33 10.25 -15.85
N GLY A 671 -3.60 10.51 -16.14
CA GLY A 671 -4.70 10.30 -15.20
C GLY A 671 -5.11 11.60 -14.52
N ALA A 672 -5.08 11.63 -13.18
CA ALA A 672 -5.36 12.84 -12.42
C ALA A 672 -4.16 13.18 -11.55
N GLY A 673 -3.79 14.46 -11.51
CA GLY A 673 -2.55 14.89 -10.85
C GLY A 673 -1.71 15.68 -11.84
N ALA A 674 -0.67 16.35 -11.36
CA ALA A 674 0.24 17.06 -12.25
C ALA A 674 1.33 16.08 -12.70
N ASP A 675 1.20 15.56 -13.92
CA ASP A 675 2.01 14.43 -14.35
C ASP A 675 3.19 14.86 -15.22
N ILE A 676 4.20 14.00 -15.30
CA ILE A 676 5.32 14.13 -16.25
C ILE A 676 5.23 12.95 -17.21
N LEU A 677 4.94 13.25 -18.47
CA LEU A 677 4.77 12.27 -19.54
C LEU A 677 5.92 12.42 -20.55
N GLN A 678 6.79 11.42 -20.59
CA GLN A 678 7.96 11.36 -21.45
C GLN A 678 7.79 10.19 -22.42
N GLY A 679 7.59 10.43 -23.71
CA GLY A 679 7.59 9.34 -24.70
C GLY A 679 9.00 8.85 -25.02
N ASP A 680 10.00 9.75 -24.90
CA ASP A 680 11.41 9.48 -25.18
C ASP A 680 11.70 9.23 -26.67
N GLY A 681 11.91 7.99 -27.09
CA GLY A 681 12.48 7.63 -28.38
C GLY A 681 11.55 6.83 -29.26
N GLY A 682 10.63 7.47 -29.97
CA GLY A 682 9.81 6.78 -30.95
C GLY A 682 8.80 7.71 -31.59
N SER A 683 7.59 7.20 -31.82
CA SER A 683 6.42 8.01 -32.18
C SER A 683 5.36 7.80 -31.12
N ASP A 684 5.36 8.67 -30.12
CA ASP A 684 4.62 8.46 -28.90
C ASP A 684 3.26 9.16 -28.93
N LYS A 685 2.29 8.59 -28.21
CA LYS A 685 0.91 9.07 -28.19
C LYS A 685 0.44 9.34 -26.76
N LEU A 686 0.06 10.59 -26.51
CA LEU A 686 -0.73 10.97 -25.34
C LEU A 686 -2.21 10.60 -25.56
N VAL A 687 -2.84 9.98 -24.58
CA VAL A 687 -4.27 9.67 -24.58
C VAL A 687 -4.91 10.15 -23.29
N GLU A 688 -5.88 11.06 -23.40
CA GLU A 688 -6.66 11.59 -22.29
C GLU A 688 -8.16 11.32 -22.50
N THR A 689 -8.78 10.56 -21.60
CA THR A 689 -10.17 10.06 -21.76
C THR A 689 -10.95 9.96 -20.44
N GLY A 690 -12.24 9.60 -20.53
CA GLY A 690 -13.02 9.14 -19.36
C GLY A 690 -13.52 10.23 -18.42
N LYS A 691 -13.69 11.45 -18.93
CA LYS A 691 -14.13 12.61 -18.13
C LYS A 691 -15.65 12.73 -18.12
N THR A 692 -16.21 13.20 -17.02
CA THR A 692 -17.67 13.28 -16.80
C THR A 692 -18.16 14.71 -16.50
N THR A 693 -17.24 15.68 -16.48
CA THR A 693 -17.50 17.08 -16.16
C THR A 693 -16.89 17.97 -17.23
N ALA A 694 -17.43 19.18 -17.38
CA ALA A 694 -16.94 20.16 -18.34
C ALA A 694 -15.45 20.47 -18.16
N LEU A 695 -14.75 20.54 -19.28
CA LEU A 695 -13.31 20.66 -19.39
C LEU A 695 -12.91 21.89 -20.21
N THR A 696 -11.73 22.39 -19.92
CA THR A 696 -11.01 23.30 -20.80
C THR A 696 -9.58 22.79 -20.90
N LEU A 697 -9.32 21.93 -21.89
CA LEU A 697 -8.01 21.35 -22.14
C LEU A 697 -7.25 22.22 -23.14
N THR A 698 -5.99 22.53 -22.83
CA THR A 698 -5.08 23.19 -23.76
C THR A 698 -3.78 22.39 -23.86
N LEU A 699 -3.52 21.88 -25.06
CA LEU A 699 -2.35 21.10 -25.42
C LEU A 699 -1.32 21.97 -26.15
N SER A 700 -0.06 21.80 -25.78
CA SER A 700 1.11 22.41 -26.38
C SER A 700 2.24 21.40 -26.48
N ASP A 701 3.30 21.72 -27.23
CA ASP A 701 4.48 20.85 -27.38
C ASP A 701 5.14 20.41 -26.06
N SER A 702 4.89 21.12 -24.96
CA SER A 702 5.52 20.86 -23.65
C SER A 702 4.54 20.62 -22.50
N ALA A 703 3.23 20.71 -22.72
CA ALA A 703 2.27 20.63 -21.63
C ALA A 703 0.83 20.35 -22.09
N LEU A 704 0.08 19.64 -21.25
CA LEU A 704 -1.38 19.57 -21.27
C LEU A 704 -1.91 20.26 -20.00
N THR A 705 -2.74 21.28 -20.17
CA THR A 705 -3.34 22.04 -19.05
C THR A 705 -4.85 21.94 -19.08
N GLY A 706 -5.50 22.19 -17.94
CA GLY A 706 -6.95 22.06 -17.78
C GLY A 706 -7.38 20.95 -16.83
N LEU A 707 -6.52 19.93 -16.69
CA LEU A 707 -6.60 18.87 -15.70
C LEU A 707 -5.17 18.59 -15.24
N GLY A 708 -4.92 18.60 -13.93
CA GLY A 708 -3.61 18.21 -13.41
C GLY A 708 -2.49 19.25 -13.57
N GLY A 709 -2.23 19.65 -14.81
CA GLY A 709 -1.12 20.50 -15.20
C GLY A 709 0.10 19.67 -15.60
N ASP A 710 -0.04 18.92 -16.69
CA ASP A 710 0.93 17.90 -17.10
C ASP A 710 2.05 18.51 -17.92
N VAL A 711 3.24 17.95 -17.76
CA VAL A 711 4.46 18.30 -18.51
C VAL A 711 4.73 17.20 -19.52
N LEU A 712 4.93 17.59 -20.78
CA LEU A 712 5.14 16.67 -21.90
C LEU A 712 6.56 16.81 -22.46
N SER A 713 7.15 15.69 -22.87
CA SER A 713 8.41 15.66 -23.63
C SER A 713 8.43 14.43 -24.54
N GLY A 714 8.87 14.60 -25.79
CA GLY A 714 8.91 13.49 -26.76
C GLY A 714 7.55 12.84 -26.97
N VAL A 715 6.51 13.65 -27.21
CA VAL A 715 5.18 13.16 -27.55
C VAL A 715 4.81 13.76 -28.89
N GLU A 716 4.64 12.91 -29.91
CA GLU A 716 4.45 13.34 -31.30
C GLU A 716 2.98 13.36 -31.71
N SER A 717 2.10 12.67 -30.99
CA SER A 717 0.66 12.67 -31.26
C SER A 717 -0.18 12.69 -29.98
N ALA A 718 -1.43 13.15 -30.09
CA ALA A 718 -2.33 13.17 -28.94
C ALA A 718 -3.78 12.83 -29.31
N GLN A 719 -4.50 12.25 -28.36
CA GLN A 719 -5.95 12.12 -28.40
C GLN A 719 -6.55 12.70 -27.13
N LEU A 720 -7.39 13.72 -27.29
CA LEU A 720 -8.13 14.33 -26.19
C LEU A 720 -9.61 14.02 -26.37
N THR A 721 -10.23 13.44 -25.34
CA THR A 721 -11.66 13.15 -25.33
C THR A 721 -12.34 13.98 -24.26
N GLY A 722 -13.39 14.68 -24.66
CA GLY A 722 -14.29 15.44 -23.80
C GLY A 722 -15.18 14.53 -22.94
N SER A 723 -16.27 15.10 -22.50
CA SER A 723 -17.26 14.58 -21.57
C SER A 723 -18.64 14.61 -22.23
N THR A 724 -19.72 14.41 -21.46
CA THR A 724 -21.08 14.52 -22.00
C THR A 724 -21.70 15.91 -21.79
N VAL A 725 -20.86 16.92 -21.53
CA VAL A 725 -21.24 18.32 -21.35
C VAL A 725 -20.26 19.20 -22.11
N ALA A 726 -20.62 20.48 -22.32
CA ALA A 726 -19.82 21.42 -23.09
C ALA A 726 -18.34 21.51 -22.62
N ASP A 727 -17.44 21.26 -23.55
CA ASP A 727 -15.99 21.23 -23.38
C ASP A 727 -15.28 22.23 -24.31
N THR A 728 -14.03 22.54 -23.98
CA THR A 728 -13.12 23.24 -24.88
C THR A 728 -11.83 22.43 -24.98
N LEU A 729 -11.54 21.90 -26.17
CA LEU A 729 -10.35 21.13 -26.48
C LEU A 729 -9.50 21.93 -27.47
N ASN A 730 -8.38 22.49 -26.99
CA ASN A 730 -7.52 23.36 -27.77
C ASN A 730 -6.12 22.77 -27.95
N ALA A 731 -5.79 22.38 -29.18
CA ALA A 731 -4.49 21.86 -29.58
C ALA A 731 -3.70 22.82 -30.49
N GLN A 732 -4.11 24.09 -30.60
CA GLN A 732 -3.43 25.08 -31.45
C GLN A 732 -1.93 25.23 -31.15
N GLY A 733 -1.54 25.02 -29.88
CA GLY A 733 -0.15 25.09 -29.43
C GLY A 733 0.68 23.83 -29.70
N PHE A 734 0.07 22.76 -30.21
CA PHE A 734 0.74 21.49 -30.52
C PHE A 734 1.13 21.45 -31.99
N THR A 735 2.42 21.37 -32.26
CA THR A 735 3.03 21.48 -33.60
C THR A 735 3.84 20.25 -34.00
N LEU A 736 4.08 19.34 -33.06
CA LEU A 736 4.91 18.15 -33.23
C LEU A 736 4.26 17.11 -34.15
N GLY A 737 2.94 16.93 -34.10
CA GLY A 737 2.22 16.02 -34.99
C GLY A 737 0.70 16.16 -34.88
N SER A 738 -0.01 15.14 -35.37
CA SER A 738 -1.48 15.14 -35.49
C SER A 738 -2.17 14.92 -34.14
N VAL A 739 -3.35 15.53 -33.97
CA VAL A 739 -4.23 15.33 -32.83
C VAL A 739 -5.59 14.76 -33.23
N THR A 740 -6.18 13.99 -32.32
CA THR A 740 -7.58 13.57 -32.39
C THR A 740 -8.35 14.23 -31.24
N LEU A 741 -9.35 15.03 -31.56
CA LEU A 741 -10.22 15.69 -30.59
C LEU A 741 -11.63 15.12 -30.72
N LEU A 742 -12.16 14.59 -29.61
CA LEU A 742 -13.50 14.00 -29.56
C LEU A 742 -14.33 14.76 -28.51
N GLY A 743 -15.34 15.52 -28.91
CA GLY A 743 -16.21 16.26 -27.98
C GLY A 743 -17.19 15.35 -27.22
N LEU A 744 -17.70 14.32 -27.90
CA LEU A 744 -18.71 13.35 -27.45
C LEU A 744 -20.12 13.95 -27.37
N GLY A 745 -20.44 14.75 -26.36
CA GLY A 745 -21.73 15.40 -26.30
C GLY A 745 -21.66 16.64 -25.45
N GLY A 746 -22.39 17.69 -25.81
CA GLY A 746 -22.10 19.00 -25.25
C GLY A 746 -22.13 20.02 -26.36
N LYS A 747 -21.92 21.29 -26.04
CA LYS A 747 -21.68 22.29 -27.08
C LYS A 747 -20.21 22.61 -27.02
N ASP A 748 -19.44 21.87 -27.78
CA ASP A 748 -18.01 21.76 -27.62
C ASP A 748 -17.29 22.74 -28.54
N VAL A 749 -16.09 23.16 -28.12
CA VAL A 749 -15.18 23.96 -28.94
C VAL A 749 -13.91 23.15 -29.17
N LEU A 750 -13.69 22.72 -30.41
CA LEU A 750 -12.57 21.89 -30.81
C LEU A 750 -11.65 22.70 -31.72
N ILE A 751 -10.38 22.82 -31.34
CA ILE A 751 -9.37 23.59 -32.08
C ILE A 751 -8.16 22.69 -32.32
N GLY A 752 -7.90 22.33 -33.59
CA GLY A 752 -6.74 21.58 -34.05
C GLY A 752 -5.42 22.36 -33.96
N GLY A 753 -4.32 21.65 -34.21
CA GLY A 753 -2.96 22.15 -34.32
C GLY A 753 -2.62 22.63 -35.73
N SER A 754 -1.40 22.37 -36.18
CA SER A 754 -0.91 22.78 -37.52
C SER A 754 -0.59 21.60 -38.44
N ARG A 755 -1.11 20.44 -38.07
CA ARG A 755 -0.85 19.13 -38.66
C ARG A 755 -2.18 18.51 -39.04
N ASP A 756 -2.14 17.35 -39.67
CA ASP A 756 -3.35 16.68 -40.17
C ASP A 756 -4.16 16.13 -38.99
N ASP A 757 -5.21 16.86 -38.59
CA ASP A 757 -5.95 16.60 -37.36
C ASP A 757 -7.32 15.97 -37.62
N SER A 758 -7.88 15.32 -36.61
CA SER A 758 -9.21 14.72 -36.65
C SER A 758 -10.07 15.28 -35.51
N LEU A 759 -11.08 16.07 -35.85
CA LEU A 759 -12.02 16.68 -34.91
C LEU A 759 -13.42 16.08 -35.11
N ASP A 760 -14.01 15.57 -34.03
CA ASP A 760 -15.37 15.06 -33.99
C ASP A 760 -16.14 15.72 -32.86
N GLY A 761 -17.10 16.59 -33.19
CA GLY A 761 -17.89 17.35 -32.22
C GLY A 761 -18.74 16.43 -31.34
N GLY A 762 -19.54 15.57 -31.96
CA GLY A 762 -20.38 14.61 -31.25
C GLY A 762 -21.83 15.05 -31.25
N ASP A 763 -22.55 14.92 -30.14
CA ASP A 763 -23.96 15.35 -30.04
C ASP A 763 -24.10 16.83 -29.67
N LEU A 764 -25.13 17.49 -30.21
CA LEU A 764 -25.48 18.92 -30.07
C LEU A 764 -24.64 19.84 -30.98
N ASP A 765 -24.69 21.16 -30.75
CA ASP A 765 -24.14 22.14 -31.69
C ASP A 765 -22.73 22.55 -31.27
N ASP A 766 -21.75 22.17 -32.08
CA ASP A 766 -20.31 22.31 -31.80
C ASP A 766 -19.64 23.38 -32.66
N VAL A 767 -18.45 23.80 -32.24
CA VAL A 767 -17.58 24.74 -32.96
C VAL A 767 -16.25 24.08 -33.25
N LEU A 768 -15.89 23.95 -34.52
CA LEU A 768 -14.68 23.29 -34.97
C LEU A 768 -13.76 24.25 -35.73
N THR A 769 -12.46 24.21 -35.42
CA THR A 769 -11.38 24.91 -36.12
C THR A 769 -10.24 23.91 -36.36
N GLY A 770 -9.91 23.61 -37.61
CA GLY A 770 -8.77 22.76 -37.99
C GLY A 770 -7.43 23.48 -37.94
N ASN A 771 -7.42 24.79 -38.25
CA ASN A 771 -6.24 25.60 -38.56
C ASN A 771 -5.53 25.10 -39.83
N GLY A 772 -4.28 24.64 -39.74
CA GLY A 772 -3.50 24.24 -40.92
C GLY A 772 -3.23 22.75 -40.91
N GLY A 773 -3.14 22.12 -42.08
CA GLY A 773 -3.04 20.65 -42.16
C GLY A 773 -3.96 20.12 -43.24
N VAL A 774 -4.13 18.81 -43.32
CA VAL A 774 -5.23 18.18 -44.05
C VAL A 774 -6.14 17.56 -43.00
N ASP A 775 -7.17 18.31 -42.61
CA ASP A 775 -7.96 17.96 -41.43
C ASP A 775 -9.22 17.16 -41.79
N THR A 776 -9.74 16.42 -40.82
CA THR A 776 -11.08 15.85 -40.84
C THR A 776 -11.92 16.54 -39.77
N LEU A 777 -12.93 17.29 -40.18
CA LEU A 777 -13.79 18.07 -39.30
C LEU A 777 -15.22 17.53 -39.41
N ASN A 778 -15.67 16.84 -38.36
CA ASN A 778 -17.00 16.27 -38.27
C ASN A 778 -17.79 16.97 -37.16
N GLY A 779 -18.87 17.69 -37.49
CA GLY A 779 -19.73 18.28 -36.45
C GLY A 779 -20.47 17.19 -35.66
N GLY A 780 -20.89 16.13 -36.34
CA GLY A 780 -21.60 15.02 -35.72
C GLY A 780 -23.11 15.21 -35.77
N GLY A 781 -23.74 15.27 -34.60
CA GLY A 781 -25.17 15.32 -34.39
C GLY A 781 -25.64 16.63 -33.77
N GLY A 782 -25.54 17.76 -34.46
CA GLY A 782 -26.18 19.01 -34.08
C GLY A 782 -27.37 19.38 -34.96
N LEU A 783 -27.91 20.56 -34.72
CA LEU A 783 -28.68 21.29 -35.73
C LEU A 783 -27.88 22.42 -36.37
N LEU A 784 -26.81 22.89 -35.70
CA LEU A 784 -26.07 24.10 -36.06
C LEU A 784 -24.56 23.96 -35.80
N ASP A 785 -23.94 22.87 -36.23
CA ASP A 785 -22.49 22.69 -36.12
C ASP A 785 -21.76 23.74 -36.96
N THR A 786 -20.79 24.41 -36.35
CA THR A 786 -20.14 25.60 -36.92
C THR A 786 -18.65 25.37 -37.15
N LEU A 787 -18.25 25.41 -38.42
CA LEU A 787 -16.85 25.51 -38.82
C LEU A 787 -16.35 26.95 -38.70
N VAL A 788 -15.19 27.16 -38.10
CA VAL A 788 -14.56 28.48 -37.94
C VAL A 788 -13.12 28.42 -38.43
N GLU A 789 -12.79 29.22 -39.44
CA GLU A 789 -11.42 29.32 -39.97
C GLU A 789 -11.04 30.76 -40.32
N GLY A 790 -9.73 31.05 -40.31
CA GLY A 790 -9.29 32.36 -40.80
C GLY A 790 -7.80 32.54 -41.06
N GLY A 791 -7.47 33.59 -41.81
CA GLY A 791 -6.10 33.99 -42.13
C GLY A 791 -5.56 33.48 -43.47
N ALA A 792 -6.32 32.70 -44.23
CA ALA A 792 -5.97 32.38 -45.62
C ALA A 792 -6.30 33.56 -46.56
N THR A 793 -5.55 33.70 -47.65
CA THR A 793 -5.89 34.64 -48.74
C THR A 793 -6.97 34.09 -49.67
N GLN A 794 -7.20 32.78 -49.64
CA GLN A 794 -8.23 32.14 -50.45
C GLN A 794 -8.85 31.00 -49.64
N PHE A 795 -10.18 31.01 -49.56
CA PHE A 795 -10.97 29.86 -49.14
C PHE A 795 -11.88 29.38 -50.28
N VAL A 796 -11.98 28.06 -50.45
CA VAL A 796 -13.03 27.44 -51.26
C VAL A 796 -13.76 26.44 -50.38
N LEU A 797 -15.04 26.70 -50.12
CA LEU A 797 -15.92 25.89 -49.29
C LEU A 797 -16.98 25.23 -50.18
N SER A 798 -17.02 23.90 -50.17
CA SER A 798 -17.98 23.10 -50.92
C SER A 798 -18.58 21.99 -50.06
N ILE A 799 -19.58 21.27 -50.57
CA ILE A 799 -20.07 20.07 -49.88
C ILE A 799 -18.90 19.10 -49.68
N GLY A 800 -18.56 18.86 -48.42
CA GLY A 800 -17.56 17.85 -48.04
C GLY A 800 -16.11 18.35 -47.96
N THR A 801 -15.78 19.56 -48.42
CA THR A 801 -14.39 20.05 -48.34
C THR A 801 -14.25 21.55 -48.07
N LEU A 802 -13.21 21.94 -47.33
CA LEU A 802 -12.71 23.30 -47.24
C LEU A 802 -11.25 23.34 -47.74
N THR A 803 -10.88 24.33 -48.54
CA THR A 803 -9.48 24.57 -48.90
C THR A 803 -9.04 25.97 -48.47
N GLY A 804 -7.76 26.15 -48.13
CA GLY A 804 -7.17 27.47 -47.85
C GLY A 804 -5.92 27.39 -46.97
N LEU A 805 -6.09 26.87 -45.75
CA LEU A 805 -4.99 26.52 -44.83
C LEU A 805 -4.61 25.03 -44.92
N GLY A 806 -5.36 24.30 -45.74
CA GLY A 806 -5.39 22.86 -45.83
C GLY A 806 -6.26 22.41 -46.99
N THR A 807 -6.49 21.12 -47.11
CA THR A 807 -7.59 20.57 -47.92
C THR A 807 -8.39 19.64 -47.04
N ASP A 808 -9.27 20.24 -46.27
CA ASP A 808 -9.93 19.59 -45.15
C ASP A 808 -11.18 18.87 -45.63
N THR A 809 -11.46 17.73 -45.03
CA THR A 809 -12.72 17.00 -45.20
C THR A 809 -13.70 17.50 -44.15
N ILE A 810 -14.87 17.99 -44.59
CA ILE A 810 -15.93 18.46 -43.69
C ILE A 810 -17.15 17.53 -43.75
N MET A 811 -17.70 17.20 -42.60
CA MET A 811 -18.87 16.32 -42.47
C MET A 811 -19.81 16.89 -41.41
N ALA A 812 -21.12 16.84 -41.66
CA ALA A 812 -22.15 17.32 -40.72
C ALA A 812 -21.83 18.72 -40.17
N ILE A 813 -21.62 19.69 -41.07
CA ILE A 813 -21.42 21.11 -40.74
C ILE A 813 -22.55 21.89 -41.39
N GLU A 814 -23.35 22.59 -40.59
CA GLU A 814 -24.48 23.40 -41.06
C GLU A 814 -24.13 24.88 -41.19
N GLN A 815 -23.06 25.35 -40.54
CA GLN A 815 -22.61 26.73 -40.58
C GLN A 815 -21.10 26.86 -40.78
N ALA A 816 -20.67 27.92 -41.47
CA ALA A 816 -19.26 28.26 -41.61
C ALA A 816 -19.00 29.75 -41.35
N ARG A 817 -17.98 30.06 -40.55
CA ARG A 817 -17.49 31.42 -40.31
C ARG A 817 -16.05 31.53 -40.80
N LEU A 818 -15.85 32.27 -41.88
CA LEU A 818 -14.57 32.38 -42.57
C LEU A 818 -14.10 33.83 -42.58
N THR A 819 -12.84 34.06 -42.22
CA THR A 819 -12.23 35.39 -42.25
C THR A 819 -10.91 35.35 -43.01
N THR A 820 -10.77 36.09 -44.10
CA THR A 820 -9.52 36.10 -44.89
C THR A 820 -8.42 36.93 -44.23
N ALA A 821 -7.20 36.85 -44.78
CA ALA A 821 -6.11 37.75 -44.44
C ALA A 821 -6.45 39.21 -44.84
N ALA A 822 -5.86 40.19 -44.16
CA ALA A 822 -6.01 41.63 -44.47
C ALA A 822 -5.22 42.06 -45.73
N THR A 823 -5.46 41.37 -46.83
CA THR A 823 -4.96 41.62 -48.19
C THR A 823 -6.07 41.28 -49.18
N ALA A 824 -5.94 41.68 -50.46
CA ALA A 824 -6.87 41.22 -51.51
C ALA A 824 -6.97 39.69 -51.54
N SER A 825 -8.15 39.18 -51.20
CA SER A 825 -8.44 37.78 -50.88
C SER A 825 -9.75 37.31 -51.51
N SER A 826 -10.05 36.02 -51.40
CA SER A 826 -11.31 35.48 -51.93
C SER A 826 -11.90 34.35 -51.09
N ILE A 827 -13.22 34.34 -50.91
CA ILE A 827 -13.97 33.19 -50.40
C ILE A 827 -14.99 32.76 -51.45
N ASP A 828 -14.94 31.50 -51.89
CA ASP A 828 -15.96 30.89 -52.74
C ASP A 828 -16.71 29.80 -51.95
N ALA A 829 -17.93 30.12 -51.50
CA ALA A 829 -18.81 29.22 -50.75
C ALA A 829 -20.06 28.79 -51.55
N ARG A 830 -20.09 29.03 -52.87
CA ARG A 830 -21.28 28.77 -53.72
C ARG A 830 -21.75 27.32 -53.73
N GLN A 831 -20.86 26.39 -53.40
CA GLN A 831 -21.17 24.97 -53.32
C GLN A 831 -21.55 24.50 -51.91
N PHE A 832 -21.52 25.37 -50.91
CA PHE A 832 -21.97 25.06 -49.56
C PHE A 832 -23.46 25.34 -49.41
N THR A 833 -24.18 24.44 -48.77
CA THR A 833 -25.65 24.54 -48.60
C THR A 833 -26.07 25.11 -47.25
N GLY A 834 -25.13 25.19 -46.31
CA GLY A 834 -25.35 25.77 -44.99
C GLY A 834 -25.16 27.29 -44.98
N ARG A 835 -25.48 27.93 -43.86
CA ARG A 835 -25.30 29.38 -43.68
C ARG A 835 -23.82 29.71 -43.54
N THR A 836 -23.39 30.79 -44.16
CA THR A 836 -22.04 31.32 -44.04
C THR A 836 -22.00 32.71 -43.39
N THR A 837 -20.89 32.98 -42.70
CA THR A 837 -20.48 34.32 -42.28
C THR A 837 -19.10 34.59 -42.83
N LEU A 838 -19.00 35.47 -43.82
CA LEU A 838 -17.79 35.73 -44.59
C LEU A 838 -17.25 37.12 -44.26
N THR A 839 -15.93 37.26 -44.10
CA THR A 839 -15.29 38.55 -43.84
C THR A 839 -14.00 38.69 -44.64
N GLY A 840 -13.92 39.72 -45.49
CA GLY A 840 -12.79 40.00 -46.39
C GLY A 840 -11.63 40.70 -45.67
N GLY A 841 -11.95 41.75 -44.94
CA GLY A 841 -10.98 42.49 -44.13
C GLY A 841 -10.47 43.73 -44.85
N ALA A 842 -9.25 43.70 -45.38
CA ALA A 842 -8.67 44.83 -46.09
C ALA A 842 -8.05 44.37 -47.41
N GLY A 843 -8.07 45.21 -48.44
CA GLY A 843 -7.76 44.81 -49.81
C GLY A 843 -9.03 44.59 -50.62
N ASN A 844 -8.87 44.41 -51.93
CA ASN A 844 -10.00 44.20 -52.83
C ASN A 844 -10.37 42.72 -52.81
N ASP A 845 -11.44 42.39 -52.12
CA ASP A 845 -11.84 41.03 -51.81
C ASP A 845 -12.94 40.52 -52.75
N THR A 846 -13.04 39.20 -52.89
CA THR A 846 -14.15 38.55 -53.61
C THR A 846 -14.81 37.51 -52.72
N LEU A 847 -16.01 37.79 -52.22
CA LEU A 847 -16.73 36.94 -51.27
C LEU A 847 -18.06 36.47 -51.88
N LEU A 848 -18.18 35.16 -52.10
CA LEU A 848 -19.32 34.55 -52.76
C LEU A 848 -20.01 33.57 -51.79
N GLY A 849 -21.24 33.89 -51.40
CA GLY A 849 -22.13 33.06 -50.60
C GLY A 849 -22.75 31.89 -51.38
N GLY A 850 -23.56 31.11 -50.66
CA GLY A 850 -24.19 29.88 -51.11
C GLY A 850 -25.67 30.07 -51.43
N SER A 851 -26.47 29.05 -51.11
CA SER A 851 -27.93 29.05 -51.32
C SER A 851 -28.74 29.24 -50.03
N ALA A 852 -28.08 29.56 -48.92
CA ALA A 852 -28.68 29.76 -47.61
C ALA A 852 -28.54 31.23 -47.21
N ALA A 853 -29.30 31.66 -46.20
CA ALA A 853 -29.22 33.02 -45.68
C ALA A 853 -27.85 33.33 -45.07
N ASP A 854 -27.02 34.07 -45.80
CA ASP A 854 -25.62 34.35 -45.54
C ASP A 854 -25.39 35.76 -44.95
N SER A 855 -24.24 35.94 -44.31
CA SER A 855 -23.78 37.25 -43.85
C SER A 855 -22.39 37.55 -44.39
N ILE A 856 -22.24 38.63 -45.15
CA ILE A 856 -21.00 38.95 -45.87
C ILE A 856 -20.57 40.38 -45.52
N LEU A 857 -19.30 40.53 -45.15
CA LEU A 857 -18.65 41.82 -44.90
C LEU A 857 -17.39 41.91 -45.77
N GLY A 858 -17.37 42.82 -46.75
CA GLY A 858 -16.20 43.08 -47.60
C GLY A 858 -15.05 43.65 -46.76
N GLY A 859 -15.24 44.85 -46.24
CA GLY A 859 -14.29 45.50 -45.35
C GLY A 859 -13.74 46.78 -45.99
N ALA A 860 -12.43 46.87 -46.22
CA ALA A 860 -11.83 48.05 -46.84
C ALA A 860 -11.12 47.69 -48.14
N GLY A 861 -11.49 48.28 -49.26
CA GLY A 861 -11.02 47.94 -50.60
C GLY A 861 -12.16 48.04 -51.59
N ASP A 862 -11.86 47.94 -52.89
CA ASP A 862 -12.93 47.80 -53.88
C ASP A 862 -13.34 46.31 -53.96
N ASP A 863 -14.41 45.94 -53.28
CA ASP A 863 -14.80 44.55 -53.05
C ASP A 863 -15.85 44.03 -54.05
N VAL A 864 -15.93 42.71 -54.19
CA VAL A 864 -16.92 42.01 -55.02
C VAL A 864 -17.64 40.97 -54.19
N LEU A 865 -18.91 41.23 -53.87
CA LEU A 865 -19.70 40.47 -52.92
C LEU A 865 -20.95 39.90 -53.60
N SER A 866 -21.25 38.63 -53.34
CA SER A 866 -22.48 37.97 -53.81
C SER A 866 -23.10 37.14 -52.70
N GLY A 867 -24.38 37.35 -52.40
CA GLY A 867 -25.14 36.53 -51.43
C GLY A 867 -25.49 35.17 -51.99
N GLY A 868 -26.01 35.16 -53.22
CA GLY A 868 -26.33 33.93 -53.94
C GLY A 868 -27.82 33.66 -53.87
N GLY A 869 -28.26 32.69 -53.08
CA GLY A 869 -29.68 32.51 -52.80
C GLY A 869 -29.92 32.44 -51.30
N GLY A 870 -31.14 32.73 -50.86
CA GLY A 870 -31.43 32.91 -49.45
C GLY A 870 -31.68 34.38 -49.13
N ASN A 871 -31.97 34.68 -47.87
CA ASN A 871 -32.18 36.05 -47.42
C ASN A 871 -30.87 36.55 -46.79
N ASP A 872 -30.09 37.31 -47.56
CA ASP A 872 -28.70 37.60 -47.25
C ASP A 872 -28.53 38.97 -46.59
N SER A 873 -27.45 39.12 -45.83
CA SER A 873 -27.04 40.39 -45.24
C SER A 873 -25.63 40.74 -45.70
N ILE A 874 -25.51 41.68 -46.63
CA ILE A 874 -24.24 42.04 -47.27
C ILE A 874 -23.88 43.49 -46.98
N LEU A 875 -22.63 43.72 -46.57
CA LEU A 875 -22.05 45.03 -46.37
C LEU A 875 -20.72 45.13 -47.13
N GLY A 876 -20.63 46.08 -48.07
CA GLY A 876 -19.42 46.40 -48.83
C GLY A 876 -18.29 46.85 -47.91
N GLY A 877 -18.51 48.00 -47.28
CA GLY A 877 -17.58 48.63 -46.37
C GLY A 877 -17.05 49.93 -46.96
N ALA A 878 -15.73 50.08 -47.06
CA ALA A 878 -15.07 51.28 -47.57
C ALA A 878 -14.37 50.99 -48.89
N GLY A 879 -14.64 51.76 -49.93
CA GLY A 879 -14.15 51.51 -51.29
C GLY A 879 -15.31 51.48 -52.26
N ASN A 880 -15.04 51.27 -53.55
CA ASN A 880 -16.10 51.17 -54.56
C ASN A 880 -16.47 49.69 -54.75
N ASP A 881 -17.56 49.30 -54.14
CA ASP A 881 -17.93 47.89 -54.03
C ASP A 881 -18.94 47.48 -55.11
N ILE A 882 -18.91 46.19 -55.45
CA ILE A 882 -19.89 45.53 -56.30
C ILE A 882 -20.62 44.51 -55.44
N ILE A 883 -21.91 44.72 -55.21
CA ILE A 883 -22.74 43.87 -54.34
C ILE A 883 -23.90 43.29 -55.13
N LEU A 884 -24.05 41.97 -55.08
CA LEU A 884 -25.18 41.23 -55.65
C LEU A 884 -25.88 40.47 -54.51
N GLY A 885 -27.14 40.77 -54.23
CA GLY A 885 -27.95 39.99 -53.28
C GLY A 885 -28.22 38.60 -53.82
N GLY A 886 -28.92 38.55 -54.94
CA GLY A 886 -29.21 37.31 -55.66
C GLY A 886 -30.68 36.96 -55.56
N ALA A 887 -31.03 35.84 -54.95
CA ALA A 887 -32.42 35.38 -54.85
C ALA A 887 -32.87 35.26 -53.40
N GLY A 888 -33.80 36.11 -52.97
CA GLY A 888 -34.42 36.07 -51.64
C GLY A 888 -34.74 37.49 -51.16
N ASP A 889 -35.16 37.64 -49.90
CA ASP A 889 -35.30 38.99 -49.32
C ASP A 889 -33.94 39.44 -48.76
N ASP A 890 -33.22 40.28 -49.49
CA ASP A 890 -31.85 40.67 -49.15
C ASP A 890 -31.74 42.03 -48.44
N SER A 891 -30.72 42.17 -47.60
CA SER A 891 -30.33 43.42 -46.96
C SER A 891 -28.91 43.80 -47.39
N LEU A 892 -28.80 44.76 -48.30
CA LEU A 892 -27.57 45.13 -48.98
C LEU A 892 -27.18 46.57 -48.62
N GLY A 893 -25.92 46.77 -48.26
CA GLY A 893 -25.38 48.10 -47.97
C GLY A 893 -24.00 48.30 -48.60
N GLY A 894 -23.79 49.42 -49.27
CA GLY A 894 -22.46 49.88 -49.66
C GLY A 894 -21.62 50.13 -48.41
N SER A 895 -22.18 50.84 -47.42
CA SER A 895 -21.54 51.07 -46.12
C SER A 895 -22.50 50.98 -44.91
N SER A 896 -21.95 51.05 -43.69
CA SER A 896 -22.73 50.93 -42.45
C SER A 896 -23.65 52.13 -42.25
N LYS A 897 -24.98 51.90 -42.23
CA LYS A 897 -25.99 52.90 -41.83
C LYS A 897 -25.80 53.48 -40.42
N LEU A 898 -24.93 52.89 -39.58
CA LEU A 898 -24.89 53.13 -38.13
C LEU A 898 -23.53 53.50 -37.55
N ALA A 899 -22.52 53.84 -38.34
CA ALA A 899 -21.29 54.43 -37.82
C ALA A 899 -21.36 55.96 -37.92
N THR A 900 -21.96 56.63 -36.93
CA THR A 900 -21.82 58.09 -36.79
C THR A 900 -20.35 58.44 -36.54
N GLY A 901 -19.60 58.68 -37.61
CA GLY A 901 -18.17 58.98 -37.52
C GLY A 901 -17.35 58.61 -38.74
N ASP A 902 -17.80 57.70 -39.60
CA ASP A 902 -17.13 57.45 -40.87
C ASP A 902 -17.66 58.43 -41.91
N THR A 903 -16.82 59.37 -42.33
CA THR A 903 -17.22 60.49 -43.22
C THR A 903 -16.20 60.72 -44.32
N ALA A 904 -15.31 59.76 -44.56
CA ALA A 904 -14.16 60.01 -45.44
C ALA A 904 -13.72 58.83 -46.32
N LEU A 905 -14.37 57.65 -46.28
CA LEU A 905 -13.88 56.47 -46.99
C LEU A 905 -14.92 55.66 -47.77
N ASP A 906 -16.22 55.97 -47.70
CA ASP A 906 -17.22 55.30 -48.55
C ASP A 906 -16.97 55.66 -50.03
N GLY A 907 -17.05 54.65 -50.91
CA GLY A 907 -16.81 54.82 -52.34
C GLY A 907 -18.08 55.07 -53.14
N ASN A 908 -18.04 54.77 -54.43
CA ASN A 908 -19.22 54.79 -55.30
C ASN A 908 -19.60 53.34 -55.55
N ASP A 909 -20.65 52.90 -54.89
CA ASP A 909 -21.01 51.49 -54.84
C ASP A 909 -21.98 51.11 -55.94
N THR A 910 -21.92 49.86 -56.37
CA THR A 910 -22.86 49.27 -57.32
C THR A 910 -23.57 48.09 -56.67
N ILE A 911 -24.86 48.24 -56.39
CA ILE A 911 -25.66 47.29 -55.59
C ILE A 911 -26.84 46.80 -56.42
N PHE A 912 -26.95 45.47 -56.54
CA PHE A 912 -28.04 44.79 -57.23
C PHE A 912 -28.79 43.90 -56.24
N GLY A 913 -30.11 44.10 -56.10
CA GLY A 913 -31.01 43.25 -55.32
C GLY A 913 -31.03 41.84 -55.89
N GLY A 914 -31.47 41.70 -57.13
CA GLY A 914 -31.36 40.47 -57.91
C GLY A 914 -32.70 40.03 -58.48
N THR A 915 -33.00 38.72 -58.46
CA THR A 915 -34.27 38.19 -59.01
C THR A 915 -35.00 37.35 -57.97
N GLY A 916 -36.23 37.73 -57.61
CA GLY A 916 -37.17 36.86 -56.90
C GLY A 916 -37.93 35.93 -57.86
N THR A 917 -38.31 34.74 -57.38
CA THR A 917 -39.07 33.77 -58.20
C THR A 917 -40.57 33.71 -57.87
N ASP A 918 -41.06 34.52 -56.93
CA ASP A 918 -42.49 34.71 -56.68
C ASP A 918 -42.87 36.13 -56.21
N SER A 919 -44.07 36.62 -56.54
CA SER A 919 -44.52 37.98 -56.22
C SER A 919 -44.83 38.25 -54.72
N SER A 920 -44.29 37.46 -53.78
CA SER A 920 -44.53 37.59 -52.34
C SER A 920 -43.29 37.43 -51.45
N THR A 921 -42.19 36.93 -51.98
CA THR A 921 -40.85 36.79 -51.38
C THR A 921 -39.81 37.24 -52.42
N GLY A 922 -38.76 37.96 -52.02
CA GLY A 922 -37.84 38.63 -52.93
C GLY A 922 -37.71 40.15 -52.73
N LYS A 923 -38.16 40.71 -51.60
CA LYS A 923 -38.11 42.16 -51.36
C LYS A 923 -36.77 42.56 -50.79
N ASP A 924 -36.06 43.39 -51.53
CA ASP A 924 -34.73 43.80 -51.15
C ASP A 924 -34.70 45.16 -50.46
N ARG A 925 -33.72 45.32 -49.58
CA ARG A 925 -33.43 46.56 -48.87
C ARG A 925 -32.02 46.99 -49.21
N LEU A 926 -31.90 47.99 -50.08
CA LEU A 926 -30.63 48.51 -50.56
C LEU A 926 -30.33 49.88 -49.93
N PHE A 927 -29.10 50.03 -49.43
CA PHE A 927 -28.57 51.28 -48.89
C PHE A 927 -27.25 51.62 -49.61
N GLY A 928 -27.20 52.76 -50.30
CA GLY A 928 -25.97 53.23 -50.98
C GLY A 928 -24.90 53.58 -49.95
N GLY A 929 -25.20 54.53 -49.08
CA GLY A 929 -24.26 54.99 -48.06
C GLY A 929 -23.85 56.43 -48.36
N LEU A 930 -22.59 56.79 -48.15
CA LEU A 930 -22.05 58.02 -48.73
C LEU A 930 -21.40 57.66 -50.08
N GLY A 931 -21.58 58.44 -51.14
CA GLY A 931 -21.07 58.03 -52.45
C GLY A 931 -21.89 58.56 -53.61
N ASN A 932 -21.51 58.28 -54.85
CA ASN A 932 -22.44 58.39 -55.97
C ASN A 932 -22.80 57.00 -56.42
N ASP A 933 -23.84 56.44 -55.81
CA ASP A 933 -24.08 55.01 -55.86
C ASP A 933 -25.02 54.64 -57.01
N ILE A 934 -24.96 53.38 -57.40
CA ILE A 934 -25.85 52.77 -58.39
C ILE A 934 -26.58 51.64 -57.68
N LEU A 935 -27.88 51.81 -57.47
CA LEU A 935 -28.74 50.82 -56.82
C LEU A 935 -29.79 50.34 -57.82
N ASP A 936 -29.90 49.04 -58.02
CA ASP A 936 -30.94 48.40 -58.82
C ASP A 936 -31.66 47.34 -57.98
N GLY A 937 -32.95 47.55 -57.73
CA GLY A 937 -33.79 46.63 -56.96
C GLY A 937 -34.00 45.29 -57.65
N GLY A 938 -34.09 45.30 -58.99
CA GLY A 938 -34.36 44.10 -59.76
C GLY A 938 -35.85 43.79 -59.87
N ASP A 939 -36.25 42.53 -59.66
CA ASP A 939 -37.65 42.14 -59.63
C ASP A 939 -38.21 42.28 -58.20
N ASP A 940 -39.54 42.44 -58.04
CA ASP A 940 -40.29 42.52 -56.77
C ASP A 940 -40.40 43.91 -56.11
N ASN A 941 -40.84 43.99 -54.84
CA ASN A 941 -41.23 45.28 -54.22
C ASN A 941 -40.14 45.77 -53.27
N ASP A 942 -39.24 46.59 -53.78
CA ASP A 942 -37.98 46.88 -53.09
C ASP A 942 -38.00 48.20 -52.31
N THR A 943 -37.04 48.33 -51.41
CA THR A 943 -36.76 49.60 -50.71
C THR A 943 -35.33 50.03 -50.97
N LEU A 944 -35.17 51.11 -51.76
CA LEU A 944 -33.86 51.66 -52.10
C LEU A 944 -33.67 53.00 -51.41
N THR A 945 -32.53 53.18 -50.75
CA THR A 945 -32.12 54.47 -50.16
C THR A 945 -30.70 54.79 -50.62
N GLY A 946 -30.53 55.87 -51.38
CA GLY A 946 -29.19 56.32 -51.79
C GLY A 946 -28.37 56.85 -50.61
N ASP A 947 -29.05 57.46 -49.63
CA ASP A 947 -28.46 58.17 -48.49
C ASP A 947 -27.69 59.44 -48.93
N GLY A 948 -26.36 59.45 -49.02
CA GLY A 948 -25.57 60.67 -49.17
C GLY A 948 -24.71 60.77 -50.43
N GLY A 949 -25.19 61.44 -51.47
CA GLY A 949 -24.37 61.94 -52.57
C GLY A 949 -25.20 62.21 -53.82
N ILE A 950 -24.82 61.69 -55.00
CA ILE A 950 -25.66 61.78 -56.21
C ILE A 950 -25.86 60.37 -56.76
N ASP A 951 -26.95 59.75 -56.36
CA ASP A 951 -27.16 58.34 -56.63
C ASP A 951 -28.03 58.10 -57.87
N SER A 952 -27.97 56.89 -58.41
CA SER A 952 -28.86 56.39 -59.47
C SER A 952 -29.65 55.20 -58.94
N LEU A 953 -30.93 55.40 -58.67
CA LEU A 953 -31.82 54.37 -58.11
C LEU A 953 -32.77 53.86 -59.19
N PHE A 954 -32.65 52.57 -59.51
CA PHE A 954 -33.52 51.83 -60.40
C PHE A 954 -34.40 50.90 -59.56
N GLY A 955 -35.71 51.15 -59.55
CA GLY A 955 -36.65 50.29 -58.79
C GLY A 955 -36.85 48.92 -59.44
N GLY A 956 -36.73 48.84 -60.77
CA GLY A 956 -36.94 47.60 -61.50
C GLY A 956 -38.41 47.24 -61.67
N ALA A 957 -38.76 45.95 -61.53
CA ALA A 957 -40.08 45.42 -61.80
C ALA A 957 -40.87 45.15 -60.50
N GLY A 958 -41.73 46.09 -60.09
CA GLY A 958 -42.66 45.86 -58.99
C GLY A 958 -43.26 47.16 -58.48
N THR A 959 -43.56 47.23 -57.18
CA THR A 959 -44.00 48.45 -56.50
C THR A 959 -42.95 48.88 -55.47
N ASP A 960 -42.08 49.77 -55.91
CA ASP A 960 -40.85 50.09 -55.18
C ASP A 960 -40.96 51.35 -54.33
N SER A 961 -40.18 51.38 -53.26
CA SER A 961 -40.04 52.51 -52.34
C SER A 961 -38.64 53.10 -52.42
N LEU A 962 -38.49 54.18 -53.21
CA LEU A 962 -37.22 54.86 -53.40
C LEU A 962 -37.14 56.12 -52.52
N SER A 963 -36.06 56.25 -51.74
CA SER A 963 -35.75 57.44 -50.93
C SER A 963 -34.47 58.09 -51.45
N ALA A 964 -34.59 59.30 -51.99
CA ALA A 964 -33.53 60.03 -52.67
C ALA A 964 -33.37 61.47 -52.16
N ALA A 965 -32.15 61.93 -51.90
CA ALA A 965 -31.83 63.35 -51.69
C ALA A 965 -30.32 63.67 -51.74
N PRO A 966 -29.76 64.30 -52.80
CA PRO A 966 -30.30 64.67 -54.11
C PRO A 966 -29.98 63.69 -55.27
N ASP A 967 -30.82 62.66 -55.47
CA ASP A 967 -30.49 61.55 -56.39
C ASP A 967 -31.36 61.48 -57.65
N PHE A 968 -30.90 60.71 -58.65
CA PHE A 968 -31.63 60.39 -59.86
C PHE A 968 -32.52 59.14 -59.66
N LEU A 969 -33.83 59.30 -59.89
CA LEU A 969 -34.85 58.27 -59.67
C LEU A 969 -35.38 57.71 -60.99
N PHE A 970 -35.38 56.39 -61.15
CA PHE A 970 -35.96 55.67 -62.29
C PHE A 970 -36.99 54.61 -61.80
N PRO A 971 -38.24 55.03 -61.47
CA PRO A 971 -39.23 54.18 -60.81
C PRO A 971 -39.90 53.12 -61.70
N ASP A 972 -39.65 53.14 -63.02
CA ASP A 972 -40.26 52.25 -64.02
C ASP A 972 -39.21 51.57 -64.91
N GLY A 973 -37.94 51.61 -64.50
CA GLY A 973 -36.82 51.09 -65.30
C GLY A 973 -36.61 51.83 -66.63
N SER A 974 -37.14 53.04 -66.85
CA SER A 974 -37.07 53.75 -68.14
C SER A 974 -35.68 54.26 -68.56
N PHE A 975 -34.62 53.92 -67.82
CA PHE A 975 -33.25 54.19 -68.24
C PHE A 975 -32.85 53.15 -69.30
N THR A 976 -32.66 53.60 -70.54
CA THR A 976 -32.33 52.74 -71.68
C THR A 976 -30.93 53.01 -72.20
N ASP A 977 -29.96 53.21 -71.30
CA ASP A 977 -28.56 53.19 -71.72
C ASP A 977 -28.13 51.74 -71.99
N ALA A 978 -28.34 51.33 -73.24
CA ALA A 978 -27.97 50.01 -73.71
C ALA A 978 -26.49 49.67 -73.46
N ALA A 979 -25.60 50.66 -73.33
CA ALA A 979 -24.18 50.45 -73.02
C ALA A 979 -23.96 50.11 -71.53
N PHE A 980 -24.73 50.71 -70.62
CA PHE A 980 -24.72 50.35 -69.19
C PHE A 980 -25.20 48.91 -69.01
N PHE A 981 -26.35 48.54 -69.58
CA PHE A 981 -26.91 47.17 -69.47
C PHE A 981 -26.12 46.11 -70.27
N THR A 982 -25.43 46.46 -71.37
CA THR A 982 -24.53 45.50 -72.04
C THR A 982 -23.24 45.28 -71.27
N ASN A 983 -22.62 46.32 -70.71
CA ASN A 983 -21.45 46.15 -69.85
C ASN A 983 -21.82 45.42 -68.55
N LEU A 984 -23.01 45.70 -68.00
CA LEU A 984 -23.58 45.03 -66.85
C LEU A 984 -23.90 43.56 -67.14
N SER A 985 -24.54 43.23 -68.26
CA SER A 985 -24.75 41.81 -68.64
C SER A 985 -23.45 41.08 -68.93
N THR A 986 -22.39 41.75 -69.42
CA THR A 986 -21.06 41.13 -69.54
C THR A 986 -20.31 41.01 -68.22
N LEU A 987 -20.57 41.88 -67.24
CA LEU A 987 -20.03 41.81 -65.88
C LEU A 987 -20.75 40.70 -65.11
N LEU A 988 -22.08 40.68 -65.11
CA LEU A 988 -22.95 39.60 -64.61
C LEU A 988 -22.66 38.25 -65.28
N ALA A 989 -22.35 38.21 -66.58
CA ALA A 989 -21.95 36.97 -67.28
C ALA A 989 -20.47 36.59 -67.09
N ALA A 990 -19.65 37.48 -66.51
CA ALA A 990 -18.31 37.16 -66.05
C ALA A 990 -18.32 36.53 -64.63
N PHE A 991 -19.44 36.65 -63.92
CA PHE A 991 -19.78 35.80 -62.78
C PHE A 991 -20.37 34.48 -63.32
N PRO A 992 -19.76 33.31 -63.03
CA PRO A 992 -20.24 32.02 -63.52
C PRO A 992 -21.40 31.44 -62.72
#